data_AF-A2FJM7-F1
#
_entry.id   AF-A2FJM7-F1
#
_cell.length_a   1.000
_cell.length_b   1.000
_cell.length_c   1.000
_cell.angle_alpha   90.00
_cell.angle_beta   90.00
_cell.angle_gamma   90.00
#
_symmetry.space_group_name_H-M   'P 1'
#
loop_
_entity.id
_entity.type
_entity.pdbx_description
1 polymer ?
#
loop_
_entity_poly.entity_id
_entity_poly.type
_entity_poly.pdbx_seq_one_letter_code
_entity_poly.pdbx_strand_id
1 'polypeptide(L)'
;MLANPGTNGLLPMIVRFLNTRDTSIEKLQNFINESTTEQLVPSFAFLGFWLTSNITSNSDPSTLTSIQSAFHLIDLIISKVPPVILLSGISDLNWGMNQPSWTLSEFFQPVFERIRKIRGFVKPFSLESHILRYPQIYITGDKAQMLKFPGLLLEVEADPAYQIACIQHFKRLILNHAPLDSFKPLTEYRNARLTLTYAIMDLISELNSNRKATHSELLFTFATIFLYVQGFALSNDIDGQILCEFLQSRPFISPFCMLAIVNHIQFNHYLFNLLIPSQLTKGDIDNEQDAIAAIESQYRIVDMSTDDSLSSLISYIPSVLARYFLSNLPPANDKDLGKNKNETIAFMLLTCKVTLNQIKYIVENARDNEYGPKYVAIMSSQLMTLFIFGFHHTFSECCKNKMFTPNLMTMIECVLANILPIRSETIAKKFLDLTGKDIDLQEMTIRAIFFFVRIIAPLSVHKTVIPSVLQVIGSVNNQNQQQNDSGIEKVALVLLIKLLHVHYPRLSDEVAQKIEESSNILVLLAYIEATTNLTDVNLCTEATKINEFREKLISILPFNNDKKAPIYIIESINQSISSSRFDKLSLGCLRAYKNFSQSSNMNASELFDVYFLSFTSFVARYEFAYSLTQHCRRYLASNDDILEKDYQLQITTRHLAVLLSQQLLPRLLYYKHEYLANILIDALIPALLADKMPLHWFKMFLTRNWHLLTSEMSAKLKTNFLGSIPNAQEYLVPDGPEMAKQIGTKLHEIEETVQQDPEVIVREYQSQFDHMKAFSVCAILLSNKTCDAIVDELINQIVDVMHSWPERELCCNCLMRVIAELPHDICTSFFTAAVHKSVSPIILKAMRIFMTYVTLEVFRDICYNLKQIISGDPSRLSVCLQIMMSNFMRLKGDSAAATSMLCGFLENVSLSTPKDLQEEVIDAVGLTYITLKLHKSRPVLINASSRFPPEMKSIIASSLEITSPAKKNETAPYMNPKVQNFSSLWV
;
A
#
# COMPACT_ATOMS: atom_id res chain seq x y z
N MET A 1 -10.94 -33.85 -21.66
CA MET A 1 -11.58 -34.74 -20.67
C MET A 1 -13.05 -34.38 -20.62
N LEU A 2 -13.90 -35.22 -21.19
CA LEU A 2 -15.35 -35.05 -21.19
C LEU A 2 -15.86 -35.30 -19.77
N ALA A 3 -16.57 -34.33 -19.20
CA ALA A 3 -17.30 -34.51 -17.94
C ALA A 3 -18.23 -35.74 -18.04
N ASN A 4 -18.39 -36.43 -16.91
CA ASN A 4 -19.23 -37.62 -16.75
C ASN A 4 -20.56 -37.51 -17.54
N PRO A 5 -20.84 -38.38 -18.53
CA PRO A 5 -22.05 -38.34 -19.35
C PRO A 5 -23.35 -38.75 -18.61
N GLY A 6 -23.34 -38.82 -17.28
CA GLY A 6 -24.43 -39.37 -16.47
C GLY A 6 -25.43 -38.35 -15.89
N THR A 7 -25.21 -37.04 -15.99
CA THR A 7 -26.04 -36.04 -15.27
C THR A 7 -26.69 -34.95 -16.14
N ASN A 8 -26.32 -34.81 -17.42
CA ASN A 8 -26.91 -33.82 -18.32
C ASN A 8 -27.73 -34.50 -19.44
N GLY A 9 -29.03 -34.71 -19.20
CA GLY A 9 -29.95 -35.28 -20.20
C GLY A 9 -30.31 -34.35 -21.36
N LEU A 10 -30.09 -33.03 -21.19
CA LEU A 10 -30.44 -32.00 -22.16
C LEU A 10 -29.45 -31.98 -23.35
N LEU A 11 -28.14 -32.01 -23.07
CA LEU A 11 -27.10 -31.92 -24.09
C LEU A 11 -27.19 -33.05 -25.15
N PRO A 12 -27.31 -34.34 -24.79
CA PRO A 12 -27.50 -35.42 -25.77
C PRO A 12 -28.78 -35.27 -26.61
N MET A 13 -29.83 -34.67 -26.04
CA MET A 13 -31.10 -34.45 -26.72
C MET A 13 -30.99 -33.33 -27.76
N ILE A 14 -30.26 -32.25 -27.43
CA ILE A 14 -29.91 -31.18 -28.37
C ILE A 14 -29.04 -31.72 -29.52
N VAL A 15 -28.03 -32.55 -29.21
CA VAL A 15 -27.16 -33.17 -30.22
C VAL A 15 -27.99 -34.04 -31.20
N ARG A 16 -28.91 -34.85 -30.69
CA ARG A 16 -29.82 -35.66 -31.53
C ARG A 16 -30.74 -34.81 -32.38
N PHE A 17 -31.31 -33.75 -31.81
CA PHE A 17 -32.15 -32.83 -32.59
C PHE A 17 -31.41 -32.18 -33.76
N LEU A 18 -30.21 -31.65 -33.52
CA LEU A 18 -29.44 -30.94 -34.54
C LEU A 18 -28.87 -31.88 -35.63
N ASN A 19 -28.49 -33.11 -35.27
CA ASN A 19 -27.83 -34.05 -36.18
C ASN A 19 -28.77 -35.10 -36.81
N THR A 20 -29.76 -35.61 -36.06
CA THR A 20 -30.64 -36.70 -36.52
C THR A 20 -32.12 -36.33 -36.56
N ARG A 21 -32.54 -35.18 -36.04
CA ARG A 21 -33.93 -34.68 -35.97
C ARG A 21 -34.91 -35.59 -35.23
N ASP A 22 -34.42 -36.52 -34.41
CA ASP A 22 -35.25 -37.50 -33.68
C ASP A 22 -36.06 -36.91 -32.51
N THR A 23 -35.98 -35.60 -32.28
CA THR A 23 -36.61 -34.94 -31.14
C THR A 23 -37.35 -33.69 -31.61
N SER A 24 -38.52 -33.38 -31.05
CA SER A 24 -39.23 -32.14 -31.39
C SER A 24 -38.66 -30.94 -30.63
N ILE A 25 -38.70 -29.76 -31.25
CA ILE A 25 -38.25 -28.51 -30.62
C ILE A 25 -39.07 -28.17 -29.37
N GLU A 26 -40.37 -28.47 -29.35
CA GLU A 26 -41.25 -28.28 -28.18
C GLU A 26 -40.80 -29.12 -26.97
N LYS A 27 -40.38 -30.37 -27.20
CA LYS A 27 -39.81 -31.21 -26.14
C LYS A 27 -38.53 -30.61 -25.59
N LEU A 28 -37.67 -30.07 -26.46
CA LEU A 28 -36.44 -29.39 -26.03
C LEU A 28 -36.74 -28.10 -25.27
N GLN A 29 -37.72 -27.29 -25.70
CA GLN A 29 -38.13 -26.08 -24.99
C GLN A 29 -38.65 -26.40 -23.59
N ASN A 30 -39.51 -27.41 -23.45
CA ASN A 30 -40.01 -27.86 -22.15
C ASN A 30 -38.88 -28.41 -21.27
N PHE A 31 -37.96 -29.17 -21.86
CA PHE A 31 -36.82 -29.71 -21.11
C PHE A 31 -35.84 -28.62 -20.67
N ILE A 32 -35.56 -27.62 -21.52
CA ILE A 32 -34.81 -26.40 -21.13
C ILE A 32 -35.54 -25.67 -20.02
N ASN A 33 -36.88 -25.62 -20.07
CA ASN A 33 -37.67 -24.95 -19.05
C ASN A 33 -37.53 -25.60 -17.66
N GLU A 34 -37.36 -26.91 -17.61
CA GLU A 34 -37.23 -27.72 -16.39
C GLU A 34 -35.75 -27.96 -15.98
N SER A 35 -34.80 -27.64 -16.86
CA SER A 35 -33.37 -27.92 -16.66
C SER A 35 -32.71 -26.98 -15.65
N THR A 36 -31.74 -27.50 -14.92
CA THR A 36 -30.91 -26.72 -13.99
C THR A 36 -29.81 -25.94 -14.73
N THR A 37 -29.26 -24.92 -14.08
CA THR A 37 -28.13 -24.15 -14.61
C THR A 37 -26.92 -25.03 -14.98
N GLU A 38 -26.63 -26.07 -14.20
CA GLU A 38 -25.55 -27.03 -14.49
C GLU A 38 -25.77 -27.80 -15.81
N GLN A 39 -27.04 -28.00 -16.22
CA GLN A 39 -27.39 -28.65 -17.48
C GLN A 39 -27.42 -27.66 -18.65
N LEU A 40 -27.85 -26.42 -18.39
CA LEU A 40 -28.02 -25.37 -19.38
C LEU A 40 -26.68 -24.81 -19.88
N VAL A 41 -25.67 -24.64 -19.00
CA VAL A 41 -24.38 -24.04 -19.38
C VAL A 41 -23.61 -24.87 -20.42
N PRO A 42 -23.42 -26.20 -20.26
CA PRO A 42 -22.77 -27.01 -21.29
C PRO A 42 -23.57 -27.09 -22.60
N SER A 43 -24.91 -27.07 -22.51
CA SER A 43 -25.81 -27.05 -23.66
C SER A 43 -25.70 -25.77 -24.47
N PHE A 44 -25.66 -24.62 -23.80
CA PHE A 44 -25.44 -23.30 -24.42
C PHE A 44 -24.10 -23.25 -25.16
N ALA A 45 -23.04 -23.70 -24.48
CA ALA A 45 -21.70 -23.68 -25.04
C ALA A 45 -21.64 -24.55 -26.32
N PHE A 46 -22.40 -25.65 -26.38
CA PHE A 46 -22.37 -26.61 -27.48
C PHE A 46 -23.11 -26.03 -28.68
N LEU A 47 -24.27 -25.43 -28.43
CA LEU A 47 -25.04 -24.71 -29.43
C LEU A 47 -24.22 -23.59 -30.08
N GLY A 48 -23.45 -22.82 -29.30
CA GLY A 48 -22.56 -21.78 -29.82
C GLY A 48 -21.44 -22.33 -30.73
N PHE A 49 -20.79 -23.43 -30.33
CA PHE A 49 -19.79 -24.09 -31.17
C PHE A 49 -20.40 -24.68 -32.45
N TRP A 50 -21.56 -25.33 -32.31
CA TRP A 50 -22.28 -25.92 -33.44
C TRP A 50 -22.69 -24.85 -34.45
N LEU A 51 -23.24 -23.72 -34.02
CA LEU A 51 -23.59 -22.61 -34.90
C LEU A 51 -22.36 -22.06 -35.64
N THR A 52 -21.27 -21.81 -34.91
CA THR A 52 -20.01 -21.30 -35.50
C THR A 52 -19.49 -22.24 -36.59
N SER A 53 -19.66 -23.55 -36.41
CA SER A 53 -19.19 -24.58 -37.36
C SER A 53 -20.12 -24.80 -38.55
N ASN A 54 -21.39 -24.35 -38.49
CA ASN A 54 -22.43 -24.66 -39.48
C ASN A 54 -23.02 -23.43 -40.19
N ILE A 55 -22.67 -22.20 -39.78
CA ILE A 55 -23.02 -20.98 -40.52
C ILE A 55 -22.07 -20.84 -41.72
N THR A 56 -22.50 -21.36 -42.87
CA THR A 56 -21.84 -21.14 -44.17
C THR A 56 -22.79 -20.42 -45.13
N SER A 57 -22.23 -19.67 -46.09
CA SER A 57 -22.98 -18.84 -47.04
C SER A 57 -23.90 -19.61 -48.01
N ASN A 58 -23.76 -20.93 -48.09
CA ASN A 58 -24.57 -21.82 -48.93
C ASN A 58 -25.18 -22.96 -48.10
N SER A 59 -26.13 -22.64 -47.22
CA SER A 59 -26.81 -23.64 -46.37
C SER A 59 -28.12 -24.12 -47.01
N ASP A 60 -28.30 -25.44 -47.11
CA ASP A 60 -29.57 -26.05 -47.54
C ASP A 60 -30.75 -25.59 -46.64
N PRO A 61 -32.00 -25.55 -47.15
CA PRO A 61 -33.18 -25.09 -46.40
C PRO A 61 -33.39 -25.86 -45.08
N SER A 62 -33.02 -27.14 -45.07
CA SER A 62 -33.07 -28.01 -43.90
C SER A 62 -32.07 -27.55 -42.83
N THR A 63 -30.82 -27.26 -43.20
CA THR A 63 -29.78 -26.72 -42.32
C THR A 63 -30.19 -25.36 -41.77
N LEU A 64 -30.86 -24.53 -42.56
CA LEU A 64 -31.38 -23.22 -42.16
C LEU A 64 -32.42 -23.33 -41.02
N THR A 65 -33.30 -24.34 -41.06
CA THR A 65 -34.27 -24.59 -39.99
C THR A 65 -33.60 -25.03 -38.69
N SER A 66 -32.55 -25.86 -38.79
CA SER A 66 -31.75 -26.29 -37.62
C SER A 66 -30.96 -25.12 -37.02
N ILE A 67 -30.44 -24.23 -37.86
CA ILE A 67 -29.77 -22.98 -37.44
C ILE A 67 -30.75 -22.07 -36.69
N GLN A 68 -31.93 -21.80 -37.25
CA GLN A 68 -32.98 -21.00 -36.58
C GLN A 68 -33.40 -21.62 -35.25
N SER A 69 -33.54 -22.95 -35.20
CA SER A 69 -33.89 -23.66 -33.98
C SER A 69 -32.76 -23.55 -32.94
N ALA A 70 -31.50 -23.63 -33.36
CA ALA A 70 -30.35 -23.45 -32.47
C ALA A 70 -30.31 -22.02 -31.89
N PHE A 71 -30.55 -20.98 -32.70
CA PHE A 71 -30.69 -19.60 -32.21
C PHE A 71 -31.81 -19.48 -31.17
N HIS A 72 -32.98 -20.07 -31.45
CA HIS A 72 -34.11 -20.03 -30.54
C HIS A 72 -33.84 -20.75 -29.21
N LEU A 73 -33.16 -21.90 -29.25
CA LEU A 73 -32.74 -22.61 -28.04
C LEU A 73 -31.70 -21.81 -27.25
N ILE A 74 -30.79 -21.11 -27.93
CA ILE A 74 -29.83 -20.21 -27.29
C ILE A 74 -30.55 -19.05 -26.59
N ASP A 75 -31.50 -18.38 -27.25
CA ASP A 75 -32.32 -17.32 -26.64
C ASP A 75 -33.05 -17.80 -25.39
N LEU A 76 -33.62 -19.00 -25.46
CA LEU A 76 -34.30 -19.61 -24.32
C LEU A 76 -33.34 -19.91 -23.15
N ILE A 77 -32.10 -20.26 -23.44
CA ILE A 77 -31.08 -20.48 -22.39
C ILE A 77 -30.60 -19.13 -21.81
N ILE A 78 -30.32 -18.13 -22.65
CA ILE A 78 -29.88 -16.78 -22.22
C ILE A 78 -30.92 -16.12 -21.32
N SER A 79 -32.21 -16.27 -21.65
CA SER A 79 -33.30 -15.73 -20.82
C SER A 79 -33.43 -16.41 -19.46
N LYS A 80 -32.87 -17.61 -19.26
CA LYS A 80 -32.90 -18.35 -17.99
C LYS A 80 -31.61 -18.29 -17.19
N VAL A 81 -30.47 -18.10 -17.84
CA VAL A 81 -29.15 -18.15 -17.20
C VAL A 81 -28.47 -16.80 -17.32
N PRO A 82 -28.18 -16.12 -16.20
CA PRO A 82 -27.43 -14.87 -16.21
C PRO A 82 -26.10 -15.00 -16.98
N PRO A 83 -25.73 -14.01 -17.82
CA PRO A 83 -24.49 -14.04 -18.61
C PRO A 83 -23.23 -14.31 -17.78
N VAL A 84 -23.17 -13.83 -16.54
CA VAL A 84 -22.02 -14.09 -15.64
C VAL A 84 -21.82 -15.58 -15.36
N ILE A 85 -22.91 -16.33 -15.24
CA ILE A 85 -22.89 -17.77 -14.96
C ILE A 85 -22.53 -18.57 -16.20
N LEU A 86 -23.09 -18.17 -17.35
CA LEU A 86 -22.71 -18.71 -18.65
C LEU A 86 -21.19 -18.56 -18.83
N LEU A 87 -20.64 -17.36 -18.63
CA LEU A 87 -19.22 -17.09 -18.78
C LEU A 87 -18.33 -17.87 -17.80
N SER A 88 -18.70 -17.92 -16.52
CA SER A 88 -17.90 -18.66 -15.54
C SER A 88 -17.80 -20.14 -15.91
N GLY A 89 -18.92 -20.77 -16.29
CA GLY A 89 -18.92 -22.18 -16.65
C GLY A 89 -18.35 -22.49 -18.05
N ILE A 90 -18.38 -21.56 -19.00
CA ILE A 90 -17.73 -21.71 -20.32
C ILE A 90 -16.20 -21.64 -20.20
N SER A 91 -15.68 -20.78 -19.32
CA SER A 91 -14.24 -20.66 -19.08
C SER A 91 -13.62 -21.95 -18.52
N ASP A 92 -14.35 -22.65 -17.65
CA ASP A 92 -13.96 -23.97 -17.14
C ASP A 92 -13.96 -25.06 -18.24
N LEU A 93 -14.71 -24.84 -19.33
CA LEU A 93 -14.84 -25.78 -20.45
C LEU A 93 -13.80 -25.55 -21.56
N ASN A 94 -13.02 -24.47 -21.55
CA ASN A 94 -12.05 -24.09 -22.60
C ASN A 94 -12.69 -23.93 -24.00
N TRP A 95 -13.95 -23.50 -24.09
CA TRP A 95 -14.65 -23.38 -25.39
C TRP A 95 -14.47 -21.97 -25.96
N GLY A 96 -13.95 -21.87 -27.19
CA GLY A 96 -13.47 -20.66 -27.87
C GLY A 96 -14.52 -19.62 -28.26
N MET A 97 -15.49 -19.32 -27.39
CA MET A 97 -16.49 -18.24 -27.57
C MET A 97 -15.89 -16.82 -27.57
N ASN A 98 -14.58 -16.66 -27.37
CA ASN A 98 -13.94 -15.35 -27.29
C ASN A 98 -13.98 -14.58 -28.63
N GLN A 99 -14.28 -15.24 -29.74
CA GLN A 99 -14.50 -14.62 -31.05
C GLN A 99 -15.65 -15.35 -31.78
N PRO A 100 -16.92 -15.04 -31.50
CA PRO A 100 -18.02 -15.52 -32.33
C PRO A 100 -17.80 -15.07 -33.78
N SER A 101 -18.30 -15.82 -34.76
CA SER A 101 -18.31 -15.35 -36.15
C SER A 101 -19.02 -13.99 -36.23
N TRP A 102 -18.61 -13.11 -37.14
CA TRP A 102 -19.22 -11.78 -37.30
C TRP A 102 -20.75 -11.85 -37.47
N THR A 103 -21.26 -12.92 -38.09
CA THR A 103 -22.69 -13.24 -38.24
C THR A 103 -23.42 -13.52 -36.92
N LEU A 104 -22.72 -13.96 -35.88
CA LEU A 104 -23.28 -14.20 -34.54
C LEU A 104 -23.15 -12.97 -33.62
N SER A 105 -22.36 -11.97 -34.02
CA SER A 105 -22.04 -10.81 -33.16
C SER A 105 -23.27 -9.95 -32.82
N GLU A 106 -24.15 -9.69 -33.78
CA GLU A 106 -25.38 -8.90 -33.56
C GLU A 106 -26.37 -9.62 -32.63
N PHE A 107 -26.52 -10.93 -32.80
CA PHE A 107 -27.41 -11.75 -31.98
C PHE A 107 -26.98 -11.79 -30.50
N PHE A 108 -25.67 -11.92 -30.25
CA PHE A 108 -25.13 -11.91 -28.90
C PHE A 108 -24.87 -10.50 -28.33
N GLN A 109 -25.15 -9.44 -29.07
CA GLN A 109 -24.87 -8.06 -28.63
C GLN A 109 -25.47 -7.71 -27.26
N PRO A 110 -26.74 -8.04 -26.94
CA PRO A 110 -27.31 -7.76 -25.61
C PRO A 110 -26.58 -8.51 -24.48
N VAL A 111 -26.15 -9.75 -24.77
CA VAL A 111 -25.34 -10.55 -23.85
C VAL A 111 -23.96 -9.93 -23.67
N PHE A 112 -23.32 -9.51 -24.75
CA PHE A 112 -22.03 -8.82 -24.70
C PHE A 112 -22.09 -7.49 -23.96
N GLU A 113 -23.19 -6.74 -24.06
CA GLU A 113 -23.38 -5.51 -23.30
C GLU A 113 -23.51 -5.79 -21.80
N ARG A 114 -24.29 -6.80 -21.39
CA ARG A 114 -24.37 -7.23 -19.99
C ARG A 114 -23.02 -7.74 -19.49
N ILE A 115 -22.31 -8.53 -20.29
CA ILE A 115 -20.94 -8.98 -19.99
C ILE A 115 -20.00 -7.79 -19.82
N ARG A 116 -20.07 -6.79 -20.71
CA ARG A 116 -19.26 -5.56 -20.61
C ARG A 116 -19.56 -4.81 -19.33
N LYS A 117 -20.82 -4.73 -18.91
CA LYS A 117 -21.23 -4.13 -17.62
C LYS A 117 -20.69 -4.93 -16.42
N ILE A 118 -20.82 -6.26 -16.42
CA ILE A 118 -20.23 -7.16 -15.41
C ILE A 118 -18.72 -6.99 -15.33
N ARG A 119 -18.05 -6.90 -16.48
CA ARG A 119 -16.60 -6.62 -16.56
C ARG A 119 -16.28 -5.27 -15.93
N GLY A 120 -17.06 -4.23 -16.23
CA GLY A 120 -16.94 -2.91 -15.62
C GLY A 120 -17.13 -2.89 -14.10
N PHE A 121 -17.91 -3.82 -13.56
CA PHE A 121 -18.05 -4.03 -12.11
C PHE A 121 -16.79 -4.66 -11.50
N VAL A 122 -16.26 -5.74 -12.09
CA VAL A 122 -15.08 -6.44 -11.54
C VAL A 122 -13.81 -5.60 -11.71
N LYS A 123 -13.71 -4.86 -12.81
CA LYS A 123 -12.52 -4.09 -13.21
C LYS A 123 -12.93 -2.82 -13.95
N PRO A 124 -13.04 -1.69 -13.26
CA PRO A 124 -13.01 -0.42 -13.94
C PRO A 124 -11.59 -0.29 -14.54
N PHE A 125 -11.46 -0.38 -15.86
CA PHE A 125 -10.17 -0.35 -16.57
C PHE A 125 -9.32 0.90 -16.24
N SER A 126 -9.95 1.95 -15.69
CA SER A 126 -9.35 3.22 -15.28
C SER A 126 -9.05 3.36 -13.78
N LEU A 127 -9.33 2.34 -12.95
CA LEU A 127 -9.20 2.45 -11.50
C LEU A 127 -8.13 1.54 -10.92
N GLU A 128 -7.26 2.11 -10.09
CA GLU A 128 -6.18 1.46 -9.34
C GLU A 128 -6.68 0.47 -8.26
N SER A 129 -7.96 0.10 -8.27
CA SER A 129 -8.62 -0.64 -7.20
C SER A 129 -7.98 -2.02 -6.93
N HIS A 130 -7.17 -2.55 -7.85
CA HIS A 130 -6.46 -3.82 -7.74
C HIS A 130 -4.99 -3.69 -7.34
N ILE A 131 -4.52 -2.46 -7.12
CA ILE A 131 -3.14 -2.18 -6.73
C ILE A 131 -3.13 -1.90 -5.22
N LEU A 132 -2.28 -2.62 -4.48
CA LEU A 132 -2.29 -2.68 -3.02
C LEU A 132 -2.41 -1.30 -2.37
N ARG A 133 -3.47 -1.11 -1.57
CA ARG A 133 -3.81 0.19 -0.96
C ARG A 133 -3.17 0.36 0.41
N TYR A 134 -3.38 -0.63 1.25
CA TYR A 134 -2.76 -0.72 2.57
C TYR A 134 -1.60 -1.72 2.51
N PRO A 135 -0.48 -1.44 3.20
CA PRO A 135 0.55 -2.44 3.39
C PRO A 135 -0.07 -3.66 4.05
N GLN A 136 0.22 -4.87 3.55
CA GLN A 136 -0.24 -6.10 4.22
C GLN A 136 0.35 -6.13 5.64
N ILE A 137 -0.55 -6.06 6.61
CA ILE A 137 -0.26 -6.14 8.04
C ILE A 137 0.02 -7.61 8.37
N TYR A 138 -0.81 -8.52 7.85
CA TYR A 138 -0.59 -9.96 7.96
C TYR A 138 -0.14 -10.54 6.61
N ILE A 139 1.12 -10.96 6.51
CA ILE A 139 1.67 -11.47 5.25
C ILE A 139 1.14 -12.88 5.00
N THR A 140 0.07 -12.99 4.22
CA THR A 140 -0.45 -14.27 3.75
C THR A 140 -0.02 -14.48 2.30
N GLY A 141 0.69 -15.57 2.01
CA GLY A 141 1.15 -15.93 0.66
C GLY A 141 0.03 -16.28 -0.36
N ASP A 142 -1.19 -15.74 -0.20
CA ASP A 142 -2.26 -15.90 -1.18
C ASP A 142 -1.89 -15.05 -2.40
N LYS A 143 -1.21 -15.69 -3.36
CA LYS A 143 -0.81 -15.10 -4.66
C LYS A 143 -1.98 -14.35 -5.28
N ALA A 144 -1.68 -13.28 -6.03
CA ALA A 144 -2.66 -12.38 -6.64
C ALA A 144 -3.88 -13.15 -7.17
N GLN A 145 -5.05 -12.91 -6.56
CA GLN A 145 -6.26 -13.70 -6.79
C GLN A 145 -6.75 -13.63 -8.25
N MET A 146 -6.28 -12.63 -9.01
CA MET A 146 -6.42 -12.51 -10.47
C MET A 146 -5.94 -13.75 -11.24
N LEU A 147 -4.96 -14.49 -10.71
CA LEU A 147 -4.47 -15.74 -11.29
C LEU A 147 -5.54 -16.84 -11.32
N LYS A 148 -6.67 -16.67 -10.61
CA LYS A 148 -7.79 -17.62 -10.59
C LYS A 148 -8.76 -17.44 -11.77
N PHE A 149 -8.64 -16.37 -12.56
CA PHE A 149 -9.42 -16.13 -13.80
C PHE A 149 -8.51 -15.73 -14.97
N PRO A 150 -7.68 -16.64 -15.50
CA PRO A 150 -6.65 -16.32 -16.50
C PRO A 150 -7.20 -15.69 -17.79
N GLY A 151 -8.42 -16.07 -18.24
CA GLY A 151 -9.06 -15.47 -19.42
C GLY A 151 -9.39 -13.98 -19.25
N LEU A 152 -9.93 -13.59 -18.09
CA LEU A 152 -10.22 -12.19 -17.76
C LEU A 152 -8.95 -11.38 -17.48
N LEU A 153 -7.86 -12.04 -17.06
CA LEU A 153 -6.58 -11.37 -16.89
C LEU A 153 -5.96 -10.99 -18.24
N LEU A 154 -5.96 -11.92 -19.21
CA LEU A 154 -5.44 -11.67 -20.56
C LEU A 154 -6.19 -10.54 -21.29
N GLU A 155 -7.52 -10.52 -21.21
CA GLU A 155 -8.32 -9.44 -21.81
C GLU A 155 -8.03 -8.07 -21.18
N VAL A 156 -7.76 -8.03 -19.87
CA VAL A 156 -7.50 -6.79 -19.14
C VAL A 156 -6.09 -6.29 -19.38
N GLU A 157 -5.11 -7.19 -19.43
CA GLU A 157 -3.74 -6.85 -19.82
C GLU A 157 -3.66 -6.33 -21.27
N ALA A 158 -4.64 -6.64 -22.11
CA ALA A 158 -4.78 -6.11 -23.47
C ALA A 158 -5.51 -4.75 -23.53
N ASP A 159 -6.15 -4.29 -22.45
CA ASP A 159 -6.88 -3.03 -22.43
C ASP A 159 -5.91 -1.83 -22.28
N PRO A 160 -5.95 -0.83 -23.19
CA PRO A 160 -5.04 0.33 -23.13
C PRO A 160 -5.22 1.19 -21.88
N ALA A 161 -6.45 1.36 -21.38
CA ALA A 161 -6.70 2.18 -20.20
C ALA A 161 -6.12 1.51 -18.94
N TYR A 162 -6.16 0.17 -18.87
CA TYR A 162 -5.51 -0.58 -17.80
C TYR A 162 -3.99 -0.43 -17.84
N GLN A 163 -3.39 -0.52 -19.04
CA GLN A 163 -1.94 -0.33 -19.20
C GLN A 163 -1.51 1.08 -18.77
N ILE A 164 -2.25 2.12 -19.17
CA ILE A 164 -2.00 3.50 -18.75
C ILE A 164 -2.11 3.65 -17.23
N ALA A 165 -3.15 3.07 -16.61
CA ALA A 165 -3.30 3.10 -15.16
C ALA A 165 -2.13 2.40 -14.44
N CYS A 166 -1.65 1.27 -14.96
CA CYS A 166 -0.48 0.58 -14.42
C CYS A 166 0.81 1.39 -14.57
N ILE A 167 1.02 2.04 -15.73
CA ILE A 167 2.16 2.93 -15.96
C ILE A 167 2.16 4.06 -14.92
N GLN A 168 1.04 4.76 -14.77
CA GLN A 168 0.92 5.85 -13.80
C GLN A 168 1.15 5.37 -12.36
N HIS A 169 0.68 4.17 -12.02
CA HIS A 169 0.93 3.60 -10.72
C HIS A 169 2.42 3.28 -10.48
N PHE A 170 3.11 2.69 -11.46
CA PHE A 170 4.56 2.46 -11.35
C PHE A 170 5.33 3.77 -11.20
N LYS A 171 4.96 4.82 -11.96
CA LYS A 171 5.54 6.17 -11.79
C LYS A 171 5.38 6.66 -10.35
N ARG A 172 4.18 6.54 -9.78
CA ARG A 172 3.88 6.92 -8.39
C ARG A 172 4.74 6.15 -7.39
N LEU A 173 4.89 4.83 -7.54
CA LEU A 173 5.71 4.04 -6.61
C LEU A 173 7.18 4.48 -6.63
N ILE A 174 7.74 4.77 -7.81
CA ILE A 174 9.12 5.25 -7.96
C ILE A 174 9.28 6.62 -7.30
N LEU A 175 8.40 7.58 -7.63
CA LEU A 175 8.43 8.93 -7.08
C LEU A 175 8.12 8.96 -5.58
N ASN A 176 7.33 8.03 -5.06
CA ASN A 176 7.06 7.92 -3.62
C ASN A 176 8.17 7.19 -2.83
N HIS A 177 9.29 6.85 -3.48
CA HIS A 177 10.39 6.09 -2.90
C HIS A 177 9.93 4.76 -2.26
N ALA A 178 8.94 4.10 -2.87
CA ALA A 178 8.39 2.85 -2.33
C ALA A 178 9.42 1.71 -2.38
N PRO A 179 9.53 0.87 -1.34
CA PRO A 179 10.48 -0.25 -1.37
C PRO A 179 10.13 -1.24 -2.49
N LEU A 180 11.14 -1.91 -3.06
CA LEU A 180 10.96 -2.89 -4.16
C LEU A 180 9.91 -3.98 -3.86
N ASP A 181 9.74 -4.36 -2.58
CA ASP A 181 8.69 -5.29 -2.15
C ASP A 181 7.27 -4.84 -2.52
N SER A 182 7.04 -3.53 -2.63
CA SER A 182 5.74 -2.94 -3.01
C SER A 182 5.40 -3.17 -4.49
N PHE A 183 6.42 -3.44 -5.33
CA PHE A 183 6.27 -3.67 -6.76
C PHE A 183 5.95 -5.14 -7.07
N LYS A 184 6.41 -6.09 -6.24
CA LYS A 184 6.25 -7.56 -6.44
C LYS A 184 4.82 -7.97 -6.85
N PRO A 185 3.76 -7.42 -6.25
CA PRO A 185 2.37 -7.81 -6.56
C PRO A 185 1.91 -7.36 -7.96
N LEU A 186 2.63 -6.41 -8.56
CA LEU A 186 2.44 -5.97 -9.94
C LEU A 186 3.41 -6.66 -10.90
N THR A 187 4.65 -6.92 -10.50
CA THR A 187 5.65 -7.55 -11.38
C THR A 187 5.34 -9.02 -11.70
N GLU A 188 4.44 -9.64 -10.95
CA GLU A 188 3.90 -10.98 -11.25
C GLU A 188 2.98 -11.04 -12.49
N TYR A 189 2.50 -9.90 -13.03
CA TYR A 189 1.67 -9.86 -14.23
C TYR A 189 2.47 -10.08 -15.52
N ARG A 190 1.84 -10.63 -16.57
CA ARG A 190 2.55 -11.11 -17.78
C ARG A 190 3.29 -9.98 -18.52
N ASN A 191 2.67 -8.80 -18.58
CA ASN A 191 3.21 -7.63 -19.28
C ASN A 191 3.91 -6.62 -18.35
N ALA A 192 3.99 -6.91 -17.04
CA ALA A 192 4.49 -5.95 -16.05
C ALA A 192 5.90 -5.47 -16.35
N ARG A 193 6.77 -6.36 -16.85
CA ARG A 193 8.15 -6.05 -17.24
C ARG A 193 8.21 -4.93 -18.29
N LEU A 194 7.37 -5.02 -19.32
CA LEU A 194 7.30 -4.01 -20.37
C LEU A 194 6.64 -2.73 -19.84
N THR A 195 5.53 -2.86 -19.11
CA THR A 195 4.80 -1.72 -18.53
C THR A 195 5.67 -0.89 -17.58
N LEU A 196 6.46 -1.55 -16.72
CA LEU A 196 7.42 -0.89 -15.83
C LEU A 196 8.54 -0.21 -16.61
N THR A 197 9.04 -0.85 -17.68
CA THR A 197 10.06 -0.25 -18.56
C THR A 197 9.52 1.03 -19.21
N TYR A 198 8.28 1.03 -19.72
CA TYR A 198 7.65 2.21 -20.27
C TYR A 198 7.42 3.31 -19.23
N ALA A 199 7.02 2.97 -18.00
CA ALA A 199 6.90 3.96 -16.92
C ALA A 199 8.22 4.67 -16.62
N ILE A 200 9.35 3.94 -16.63
CA ILE A 200 10.69 4.52 -16.47
C ILE A 200 11.04 5.41 -17.67
N MET A 201 10.76 4.97 -18.89
CA MET A 201 11.01 5.76 -20.10
C MET A 201 10.21 7.07 -20.11
N ASP A 202 8.95 7.04 -19.67
CA ASP A 202 8.09 8.23 -19.56
C ASP A 202 8.66 9.22 -18.54
N LEU A 203 9.05 8.77 -17.35
CA LEU A 203 9.71 9.62 -16.35
C LEU A 203 10.98 10.28 -16.90
N ILE A 204 11.84 9.50 -17.56
CA ILE A 204 13.09 10.00 -18.17
C ILE A 204 12.77 11.02 -19.27
N SER A 205 11.74 10.79 -20.08
CA SER A 205 11.35 11.69 -21.16
C SER A 205 10.80 13.02 -20.62
N GLU A 206 9.94 12.95 -19.60
CA GLU A 206 9.36 14.12 -18.93
C GLU A 206 10.46 14.96 -18.27
N LEU A 207 11.38 14.33 -17.53
CA LEU A 207 12.51 15.03 -16.88
C LEU A 207 13.50 15.62 -17.89
N ASN A 208 13.87 14.89 -18.95
CA ASN A 208 14.81 15.38 -19.96
C ASN A 208 14.32 16.65 -20.66
N SER A 209 13.01 16.84 -20.78
CA SER A 209 12.41 18.01 -21.45
C SER A 209 11.96 19.11 -20.49
N ASN A 210 12.16 18.93 -19.17
CA ASN A 210 11.71 19.87 -18.16
C ASN A 210 12.66 21.07 -18.03
N ARG A 211 12.14 22.26 -18.39
CA ARG A 211 12.88 23.53 -18.28
C ARG A 211 12.77 24.20 -16.92
N LYS A 212 11.78 23.83 -16.11
CA LYS A 212 11.45 24.46 -14.82
C LYS A 212 12.21 23.85 -13.65
N ALA A 213 12.67 22.60 -13.79
CA ALA A 213 13.40 21.91 -12.75
C ALA A 213 14.79 22.54 -12.54
N THR A 214 15.18 22.68 -11.28
CA THR A 214 16.54 23.09 -10.89
C THR A 214 17.52 21.94 -11.12
N HIS A 215 18.81 22.27 -11.21
CA HIS A 215 19.86 21.26 -11.35
C HIS A 215 19.89 20.27 -10.18
N SER A 216 19.58 20.74 -8.96
CA SER A 216 19.55 19.87 -7.77
C SER A 216 18.40 18.86 -7.83
N GLU A 217 17.22 19.29 -8.28
CA GLU A 217 16.07 18.38 -8.45
C GLU A 217 16.31 17.39 -9.59
N LEU A 218 16.86 17.83 -10.73
CA LEU A 218 17.20 16.94 -11.85
C LEU A 218 18.22 15.88 -11.43
N LEU A 219 19.31 16.30 -10.79
CA LEU A 219 20.33 15.41 -10.27
C LEU A 219 19.75 14.34 -9.35
N PHE A 220 18.97 14.76 -8.36
CA PHE A 220 18.38 13.87 -7.37
C PHE A 220 17.35 12.90 -7.99
N THR A 221 16.47 13.42 -8.84
CA THR A 221 15.39 12.61 -9.44
C THR A 221 15.97 11.57 -10.41
N PHE A 222 16.93 11.94 -11.27
CA PHE A 222 17.60 10.97 -12.15
C PHE A 222 18.38 9.92 -11.35
N ALA A 223 19.13 10.32 -10.31
CA ALA A 223 19.84 9.37 -9.45
C ALA A 223 18.89 8.36 -8.82
N THR A 224 17.75 8.82 -8.28
CA THR A 224 16.71 7.95 -7.71
C THR A 224 16.17 6.97 -8.74
N ILE A 225 15.80 7.43 -9.93
CA ILE A 225 15.28 6.56 -11.02
C ILE A 225 16.32 5.49 -11.38
N PHE A 226 17.59 5.85 -11.54
CA PHE A 226 18.62 4.88 -11.93
C PHE A 226 19.01 3.92 -10.80
N LEU A 227 18.80 4.30 -9.54
CA LEU A 227 18.90 3.38 -8.42
C LEU A 227 17.80 2.31 -8.47
N TYR A 228 16.56 2.68 -8.85
CA TYR A 228 15.48 1.73 -9.14
C TYR A 228 15.79 0.86 -10.36
N VAL A 229 16.26 1.45 -11.47
CA VAL A 229 16.68 0.70 -12.68
C VAL A 229 17.69 -0.37 -12.30
N GLN A 230 18.68 -0.04 -11.47
CA GLN A 230 19.64 -1.01 -10.98
C GLN A 230 18.96 -2.15 -10.17
N GLY A 231 18.06 -1.82 -9.24
CA GLY A 231 17.33 -2.80 -8.44
C GLY A 231 16.47 -3.75 -9.28
N PHE A 232 15.73 -3.22 -10.24
CA PHE A 232 14.88 -3.99 -11.14
C PHE A 232 15.68 -4.84 -12.12
N ALA A 233 16.82 -4.33 -12.61
CA ALA A 233 17.66 -5.07 -13.52
C ALA A 233 18.34 -6.27 -12.83
N LEU A 234 18.72 -6.14 -11.55
CA LEU A 234 19.20 -7.26 -10.73
C LEU A 234 18.12 -8.33 -10.49
N SER A 235 16.85 -7.90 -10.44
CA SER A 235 15.69 -8.78 -10.23
C SER A 235 15.06 -9.29 -11.54
N ASN A 236 15.58 -8.84 -12.70
CA ASN A 236 15.04 -9.11 -14.04
C ASN A 236 13.59 -8.63 -14.26
N ASP A 237 13.20 -7.54 -13.59
CA ASP A 237 11.85 -6.95 -13.66
C ASP A 237 11.68 -5.92 -14.78
N ILE A 238 12.76 -5.52 -15.47
CA ILE A 238 12.72 -4.58 -16.62
C ILE A 238 13.30 -5.17 -17.89
N ASP A 239 12.89 -4.64 -19.04
CA ASP A 239 13.54 -4.92 -20.31
C ASP A 239 14.68 -3.92 -20.55
N GLY A 240 15.89 -4.36 -20.19
CA GLY A 240 17.08 -3.52 -20.32
C GLY A 240 17.47 -3.21 -21.77
N GLN A 241 17.10 -4.05 -22.74
CA GLN A 241 17.40 -3.80 -24.15
C GLN A 241 16.59 -2.60 -24.64
N ILE A 242 15.27 -2.64 -24.41
CA ILE A 242 14.35 -1.56 -24.80
C ILE A 242 14.74 -0.25 -24.12
N LEU A 243 15.08 -0.28 -22.83
CA LEU A 243 15.50 0.92 -22.10
C LEU A 243 16.80 1.53 -22.67
N CYS A 244 17.80 0.71 -22.96
CA CYS A 244 19.07 1.20 -23.50
C CYS A 244 18.95 1.71 -24.94
N GLU A 245 18.18 1.03 -25.79
CA GLU A 245 17.84 1.50 -27.14
C GLU A 245 17.07 2.83 -27.10
N PHE A 246 16.13 2.96 -26.16
CA PHE A 246 15.43 4.23 -25.92
C PHE A 246 16.41 5.35 -25.58
N LEU A 247 17.33 5.14 -24.63
CA LEU A 247 18.32 6.14 -24.26
C LEU A 247 19.20 6.54 -25.45
N GLN A 248 19.70 5.56 -26.21
CA GLN A 248 20.57 5.79 -27.38
C GLN A 248 19.88 6.48 -28.55
N SER A 249 18.57 6.28 -28.72
CA SER A 249 17.79 6.87 -29.81
C SER A 249 17.28 8.28 -29.50
N ARG A 250 17.52 8.81 -28.30
CA ARG A 250 17.05 10.17 -27.94
C ARG A 250 17.75 11.24 -28.77
N PRO A 251 17.02 12.29 -29.19
CA PRO A 251 17.63 13.42 -29.88
C PRO A 251 18.62 14.18 -28.99
N PHE A 252 18.41 14.12 -27.67
CA PHE A 252 19.32 14.65 -26.65
C PHE A 252 19.04 13.98 -25.30
N ILE A 253 20.03 14.01 -24.40
CA ILE A 253 19.95 13.48 -23.04
C ILE A 253 20.46 14.54 -22.05
N SER A 254 19.78 14.67 -20.91
CA SER A 254 20.23 15.56 -19.84
C SER A 254 21.60 15.12 -19.29
N PRO A 255 22.52 16.06 -19.00
CA PRO A 255 23.78 15.74 -18.32
C PRO A 255 23.58 14.96 -17.02
N PHE A 256 22.54 15.29 -16.25
CA PHE A 256 22.22 14.62 -14.99
C PHE A 256 21.74 13.17 -15.18
N CYS A 257 21.06 12.87 -16.29
CA CYS A 257 20.69 11.51 -16.66
C CYS A 257 21.94 10.66 -16.95
N MET A 258 22.91 11.21 -17.71
CA MET A 258 24.18 10.52 -17.97
C MET A 258 24.98 10.30 -16.70
N LEU A 259 24.96 11.26 -15.78
CA LEU A 259 25.62 11.12 -14.49
C LEU A 259 25.00 9.99 -13.64
N ALA A 260 23.68 9.88 -13.63
CA ALA A 260 22.97 8.82 -12.93
C ALA A 260 23.29 7.42 -13.51
N ILE A 261 23.46 7.31 -14.83
CA ILE A 261 23.97 6.08 -15.49
C ILE A 261 25.33 5.69 -14.91
N VAL A 262 26.29 6.61 -14.90
CA VAL A 262 27.65 6.37 -14.40
C VAL A 262 27.65 5.93 -12.93
N ASN A 263 26.81 6.55 -12.11
CA ASN A 263 26.80 6.32 -10.66
C ASN A 263 26.16 4.98 -10.26
N HIS A 264 25.15 4.51 -10.98
CA HIS A 264 24.34 3.37 -10.54
C HIS A 264 24.47 2.13 -11.42
N ILE A 265 24.85 2.28 -12.69
CA ILE A 265 25.16 1.16 -13.57
C ILE A 265 26.65 0.83 -13.43
N GLN A 266 26.98 -0.42 -13.13
CA GLN A 266 28.35 -0.84 -12.88
C GLN A 266 28.92 -1.56 -14.11
N PHE A 267 30.24 -1.55 -14.27
CA PHE A 267 30.95 -2.25 -15.35
C PHE A 267 30.59 -3.74 -15.49
N ASN A 268 30.30 -4.41 -14.37
CA ASN A 268 29.92 -5.82 -14.33
C ASN A 268 28.41 -6.06 -14.56
N HIS A 269 27.64 -5.00 -14.76
CA HIS A 269 26.20 -5.07 -14.95
C HIS A 269 25.86 -5.20 -16.44
N TYR A 270 24.90 -6.05 -16.83
CA TYR A 270 24.61 -6.30 -18.26
C TYR A 270 24.20 -5.03 -19.03
N LEU A 271 23.49 -4.10 -18.37
CA LEU A 271 23.15 -2.79 -18.94
C LEU A 271 24.36 -1.98 -19.39
N PHE A 272 25.54 -2.13 -18.74
CA PHE A 272 26.76 -1.44 -19.17
C PHE A 272 27.14 -1.81 -20.60
N ASN A 273 27.11 -3.11 -20.92
CA ASN A 273 27.44 -3.63 -22.25
C ASN A 273 26.45 -3.18 -23.32
N LEU A 274 25.22 -2.83 -22.93
CA LEU A 274 24.21 -2.29 -23.83
C LEU A 274 24.39 -0.79 -24.06
N LEU A 275 24.95 -0.07 -23.09
CA LEU A 275 25.12 1.39 -23.13
C LEU A 275 26.47 1.84 -23.70
N ILE A 276 27.48 0.97 -23.73
CA ILE A 276 28.80 1.32 -24.25
C ILE A 276 28.70 1.79 -25.71
N PRO A 277 29.32 2.93 -26.07
CA PRO A 277 29.34 3.38 -27.45
C PRO A 277 29.94 2.35 -28.41
N SER A 278 29.27 2.10 -29.53
CA SER A 278 29.67 1.07 -30.50
C SER A 278 31.07 1.32 -31.08
N GLN A 279 31.50 2.58 -31.16
CA GLN A 279 32.84 2.95 -31.62
C GLN A 279 33.95 2.57 -30.62
N LEU A 280 33.65 2.59 -29.32
CA LEU A 280 34.60 2.20 -28.26
C LEU A 280 34.76 0.68 -28.14
N THR A 281 33.74 -0.10 -28.49
CA THR A 281 33.82 -1.57 -28.47
C THR A 281 34.74 -2.18 -29.53
N LYS A 282 35.17 -1.40 -30.53
CA LYS A 282 36.01 -1.86 -31.63
C LYS A 282 37.51 -1.92 -31.28
N GLY A 283 37.91 -1.34 -30.14
CA GLY A 283 39.28 -1.44 -29.62
C GLY A 283 40.31 -0.49 -30.25
N ASP A 284 39.88 0.46 -31.09
CA ASP A 284 40.77 1.37 -31.83
C ASP A 284 41.05 2.71 -31.09
N ILE A 285 40.43 2.94 -29.93
CA ILE A 285 40.44 4.23 -29.22
C ILE A 285 41.02 4.07 -27.81
N ASP A 286 42.26 4.55 -27.61
CA ASP A 286 42.99 4.50 -26.33
C ASP A 286 43.18 5.86 -25.64
N ASN A 287 42.75 6.97 -26.27
CA ASN A 287 42.91 8.32 -25.73
C ASN A 287 41.56 8.92 -25.25
N GLU A 288 41.63 9.86 -24.28
CA GLU A 288 40.43 10.45 -23.66
C GLU A 288 39.64 11.34 -24.66
N GLN A 289 40.33 12.04 -25.57
CA GLN A 289 39.71 13.00 -26.49
C GLN A 289 38.91 12.33 -27.62
N ASP A 290 39.44 11.27 -28.24
CA ASP A 290 38.72 10.51 -29.27
C ASP A 290 37.56 9.72 -28.65
N ALA A 291 37.69 9.32 -27.37
CA ALA A 291 36.59 8.71 -26.63
C ALA A 291 35.45 9.70 -26.35
N ILE A 292 35.77 10.95 -25.98
CA ILE A 292 34.77 12.01 -25.84
C ILE A 292 34.05 12.23 -27.18
N ALA A 293 34.79 12.35 -28.29
CA ALA A 293 34.19 12.52 -29.62
C ALA A 293 33.28 11.35 -30.00
N ALA A 294 33.69 10.11 -29.70
CA ALA A 294 32.88 8.92 -29.92
C ALA A 294 31.59 8.93 -29.07
N ILE A 295 31.68 9.33 -27.80
CA ILE A 295 30.54 9.46 -26.89
C ILE A 295 29.58 10.54 -27.38
N GLU A 296 30.07 11.73 -27.74
CA GLU A 296 29.25 12.85 -28.23
C GLU A 296 28.57 12.52 -29.56
N SER A 297 29.18 11.66 -30.39
CA SER A 297 28.57 11.19 -31.64
C SER A 297 27.36 10.28 -31.43
N GLN A 298 27.32 9.53 -30.32
CA GLN A 298 26.23 8.61 -29.99
C GLN A 298 25.21 9.22 -29.01
N TYR A 299 25.68 10.02 -28.04
CA TYR A 299 24.88 10.67 -27.01
C TYR A 299 25.01 12.18 -27.12
N ARG A 300 23.96 12.85 -27.61
CA ARG A 300 23.91 14.31 -27.64
C ARG A 300 23.52 14.84 -26.25
N ILE A 301 24.50 15.26 -25.45
CA ILE A 301 24.27 15.75 -24.09
C ILE A 301 23.91 17.23 -24.13
N VAL A 302 22.72 17.58 -23.64
CA VAL A 302 22.22 18.97 -23.64
C VAL A 302 21.50 19.23 -22.32
N ASP A 303 21.87 20.32 -21.64
CA ASP A 303 21.06 20.83 -20.55
C ASP A 303 19.95 21.75 -21.10
N MET A 304 18.72 21.44 -20.70
CA MET A 304 17.52 22.20 -21.09
C MET A 304 16.98 23.05 -19.92
N SER A 305 17.58 22.93 -18.74
CA SER A 305 17.18 23.69 -17.56
C SER A 305 17.54 25.18 -17.71
N THR A 306 16.89 26.04 -16.93
CA THR A 306 17.26 27.46 -16.82
C THR A 306 18.11 27.76 -15.58
N ASP A 307 18.52 26.73 -14.85
CA ASP A 307 19.38 26.87 -13.67
C ASP A 307 20.85 26.84 -14.12
N ASP A 308 21.73 27.55 -13.40
CA ASP A 308 23.17 27.59 -13.66
C ASP A 308 24.00 27.10 -12.45
N SER A 309 23.33 26.63 -11.39
CA SER A 309 23.95 26.31 -10.09
C SER A 309 25.03 25.22 -10.13
N LEU A 310 24.98 24.31 -11.12
CA LEU A 310 25.89 23.18 -11.31
C LEU A 310 26.57 23.19 -12.68
N SER A 311 26.61 24.33 -13.39
CA SER A 311 27.21 24.41 -14.73
C SER A 311 28.70 24.02 -14.74
N SER A 312 29.42 24.26 -13.64
CA SER A 312 30.79 23.76 -13.46
C SER A 312 30.85 22.23 -13.49
N LEU A 313 29.90 21.53 -12.85
CA LEU A 313 29.84 20.06 -12.86
C LEU A 313 29.54 19.53 -14.27
N ILE A 314 28.62 20.19 -14.98
CA ILE A 314 28.23 19.82 -16.36
C ILE A 314 29.46 19.80 -17.29
N SER A 315 30.37 20.76 -17.14
CA SER A 315 31.59 20.83 -17.96
C SER A 315 32.54 19.63 -17.79
N TYR A 316 32.47 18.89 -16.67
CA TYR A 316 33.31 17.71 -16.42
C TYR A 316 32.69 16.39 -16.93
N ILE A 317 31.40 16.38 -17.28
CA ILE A 317 30.67 15.15 -17.64
C ILE A 317 31.29 14.40 -18.82
N PRO A 318 31.75 15.05 -19.91
CA PRO A 318 32.40 14.34 -21.01
C PRO A 318 33.62 13.51 -20.54
N SER A 319 34.49 14.09 -19.70
CA SER A 319 35.64 13.39 -19.12
C SER A 319 35.24 12.26 -18.17
N VAL A 320 34.19 12.46 -17.36
CA VAL A 320 33.65 11.41 -16.47
C VAL A 320 33.16 10.21 -17.30
N LEU A 321 32.44 10.47 -18.40
CA LEU A 321 31.93 9.42 -19.29
C LEU A 321 33.06 8.69 -20.02
N ALA A 322 34.07 9.41 -20.51
CA ALA A 322 35.23 8.80 -21.17
C ALA A 322 35.94 7.81 -20.23
N ARG A 323 36.15 8.19 -18.97
CA ARG A 323 36.74 7.31 -17.94
C ARG A 323 35.82 6.16 -17.53
N TYR A 324 34.51 6.38 -17.51
CA TYR A 324 33.55 5.34 -17.24
C TYR A 324 33.48 4.29 -18.35
N PHE A 325 33.72 4.63 -19.61
CA PHE A 325 33.74 3.63 -20.69
C PHE A 325 35.15 3.06 -20.97
N LEU A 326 36.22 3.78 -20.62
CA LEU A 326 37.61 3.35 -20.79
C LEU A 326 38.26 2.92 -19.46
N SER A 327 38.31 1.62 -19.19
CA SER A 327 38.88 1.06 -17.95
C SER A 327 40.40 1.20 -17.77
N ASN A 328 41.13 1.66 -18.80
CA ASN A 328 42.59 1.64 -18.88
C ASN A 328 43.26 3.00 -18.62
N LEU A 329 42.49 4.05 -18.34
CA LEU A 329 43.03 5.38 -18.08
C LEU A 329 43.73 5.43 -16.69
N PRO A 330 44.88 6.12 -16.55
CA PRO A 330 45.55 6.27 -15.28
C PRO A 330 44.66 6.97 -14.24
N PRO A 331 44.76 6.61 -12.94
CA PRO A 331 43.98 7.27 -11.90
C PRO A 331 44.27 8.77 -11.88
N ALA A 332 43.22 9.57 -11.64
CA ALA A 332 43.35 11.02 -11.51
C ALA A 332 44.42 11.37 -10.44
N ASN A 333 45.26 12.38 -10.68
CA ASN A 333 46.28 12.80 -9.72
C ASN A 333 45.61 13.27 -8.41
N ASP A 334 46.02 12.69 -7.26
CA ASP A 334 45.58 13.06 -5.89
C ASP A 334 45.88 14.52 -5.48
N LYS A 335 46.46 15.34 -6.37
CA LYS A 335 46.87 16.72 -6.08
C LYS A 335 45.71 17.73 -6.14
N ASP A 336 44.54 17.34 -6.64
CA ASP A 336 43.32 18.16 -6.68
C ASP A 336 42.32 17.69 -5.61
N LEU A 337 42.78 17.55 -4.36
CA LEU A 337 41.89 17.43 -3.20
C LEU A 337 41.05 18.72 -3.12
N GLY A 338 39.84 18.64 -3.68
CA GLY A 338 38.95 19.78 -3.86
C GLY A 338 38.75 20.57 -2.58
N LYS A 339 39.07 21.86 -2.62
CA LYS A 339 38.89 22.79 -1.49
C LYS A 339 37.44 23.27 -1.38
N ASN A 340 36.64 23.08 -2.42
CA ASN A 340 35.23 23.46 -2.50
C ASN A 340 34.30 22.23 -2.67
N LYS A 341 33.04 22.32 -2.20
CA LYS A 341 32.04 21.24 -2.23
C LYS A 341 31.82 20.68 -3.64
N ASN A 342 31.91 21.50 -4.69
CA ASN A 342 31.76 21.08 -6.09
C ASN A 342 32.98 20.32 -6.63
N GLU A 343 34.18 20.62 -6.14
CA GLU A 343 35.41 19.89 -6.48
C GLU A 343 35.45 18.54 -5.74
N THR A 344 34.89 18.46 -4.53
CA THR A 344 34.68 17.18 -3.83
C THR A 344 33.71 16.27 -4.58
N ILE A 345 32.65 16.83 -5.16
CA ILE A 345 31.72 16.12 -6.05
C ILE A 345 32.45 15.59 -7.29
N ALA A 346 33.20 16.45 -7.97
CA ALA A 346 33.96 16.05 -9.16
C ALA A 346 34.99 14.95 -8.83
N PHE A 347 35.66 15.06 -7.68
CA PHE A 347 36.58 14.02 -7.18
C PHE A 347 35.90 12.67 -6.94
N MET A 348 34.70 12.66 -6.31
CA MET A 348 33.92 11.43 -6.10
C MET A 348 33.51 10.78 -7.43
N LEU A 349 33.27 11.56 -8.47
CA LEU A 349 32.87 11.09 -9.81
C LEU A 349 34.04 10.64 -10.69
N LEU A 350 35.20 11.28 -10.54
CA LEU A 350 36.40 11.01 -11.37
C LEU A 350 37.20 9.79 -10.92
N THR A 351 36.91 9.23 -9.75
CA THR A 351 37.53 8.01 -9.25
C THR A 351 36.62 6.80 -9.46
N CYS A 352 36.68 6.20 -10.65
CA CYS A 352 35.81 5.09 -11.07
C CYS A 352 35.93 3.78 -10.24
N LYS A 353 36.84 3.70 -9.26
CA LYS A 353 36.97 2.58 -8.32
C LYS A 353 36.82 3.09 -6.89
N VAL A 354 35.86 2.50 -6.16
CA VAL A 354 35.67 2.79 -4.74
C VAL A 354 36.87 2.25 -3.95
N THR A 355 37.60 3.12 -3.26
CA THR A 355 38.73 2.74 -2.39
C THR A 355 38.42 3.01 -0.92
N LEU A 356 39.01 2.24 -0.01
CA LEU A 356 38.89 2.48 1.44
C LEU A 356 39.36 3.90 1.85
N ASN A 357 40.31 4.47 1.12
CA ASN A 357 40.81 5.82 1.35
C ASN A 357 39.75 6.89 1.02
N GLN A 358 38.92 6.68 -0.01
CA GLN A 358 37.79 7.58 -0.30
C GLN A 358 36.75 7.57 0.82
N ILE A 359 36.42 6.39 1.37
CA ILE A 359 35.46 6.30 2.48
C ILE A 359 35.97 7.09 3.69
N LYS A 360 37.26 6.93 4.04
CA LYS A 360 37.88 7.70 5.12
C LYS A 360 37.82 9.21 4.87
N TYR A 361 38.21 9.65 3.66
CA TYR A 361 38.18 11.05 3.27
C TYR A 361 36.76 11.65 3.33
N ILE A 362 35.75 10.89 2.89
CA ILE A 362 34.34 11.31 2.92
C ILE A 362 33.87 11.43 4.37
N VAL A 363 34.17 10.46 5.23
CA VAL A 363 33.79 10.49 6.65
C VAL A 363 34.45 11.66 7.38
N GLU A 364 35.76 11.89 7.15
CA GLU A 364 36.51 13.00 7.73
C GLU A 364 35.94 14.35 7.29
N ASN A 365 35.67 14.53 5.99
CA ASN A 365 35.04 15.77 5.52
C ASN A 365 33.60 15.94 6.01
N ALA A 366 32.82 14.86 6.09
CA ALA A 366 31.42 14.92 6.51
C ALA A 366 31.25 15.20 8.00
N ARG A 367 32.31 14.97 8.77
CA ARG A 367 32.37 15.42 10.16
C ARG A 367 32.32 16.95 10.25
N ASP A 368 33.10 17.62 9.41
CA ASP A 368 33.33 19.06 9.47
C ASP A 368 32.42 19.87 8.54
N ASN A 369 31.90 19.24 7.47
CA ASN A 369 31.05 19.88 6.46
C ASN A 369 29.68 19.20 6.35
N GLU A 370 28.64 20.00 6.13
CA GLU A 370 27.30 19.51 5.85
C GLU A 370 27.18 18.97 4.41
N TYR A 371 26.92 17.65 4.31
CA TYR A 371 26.56 16.94 3.08
C TYR A 371 25.10 16.46 3.17
N GLY A 372 24.19 17.29 2.67
CA GLY A 372 22.77 16.95 2.54
C GLY A 372 22.44 16.01 1.36
N PRO A 373 21.14 15.76 1.13
CA PRO A 373 20.62 14.81 0.14
C PRO A 373 21.18 14.97 -1.27
N LYS A 374 21.33 16.22 -1.75
CA LYS A 374 21.86 16.49 -3.09
C LYS A 374 23.27 15.95 -3.33
N TYR A 375 24.11 15.90 -2.29
CA TYR A 375 25.48 15.38 -2.39
C TYR A 375 25.48 13.85 -2.36
N VAL A 376 24.61 13.26 -1.54
CA VAL A 376 24.46 11.81 -1.43
C VAL A 376 23.90 11.21 -2.72
N ALA A 377 23.03 11.93 -3.44
CA ALA A 377 22.51 11.50 -4.74
C ALA A 377 23.61 11.22 -5.78
N ILE A 378 24.79 11.83 -5.62
CA ILE A 378 25.93 11.65 -6.53
C ILE A 378 26.75 10.40 -6.16
N MET A 379 26.62 9.90 -4.93
CA MET A 379 27.36 8.73 -4.50
C MET A 379 26.88 7.49 -5.29
N SER A 380 27.84 6.70 -5.78
CA SER A 380 27.50 5.44 -6.42
C SER A 380 26.80 4.49 -5.45
N SER A 381 25.96 3.60 -5.97
CA SER A 381 25.25 2.64 -5.11
C SER A 381 26.20 1.69 -4.36
N GLN A 382 27.38 1.41 -4.93
CA GLN A 382 28.45 0.66 -4.26
C GLN A 382 29.03 1.47 -3.10
N LEU A 383 29.36 2.74 -3.33
CA LEU A 383 29.94 3.61 -2.31
C LEU A 383 28.97 3.78 -1.14
N MET A 384 27.69 4.04 -1.39
CA MET A 384 26.65 4.10 -0.36
C MET A 384 26.57 2.79 0.45
N THR A 385 26.62 1.63 -0.22
CA THR A 385 26.59 0.32 0.45
C THR A 385 27.81 0.10 1.33
N LEU A 386 29.00 0.38 0.79
CA LEU A 386 30.27 0.23 1.49
C LEU A 386 30.39 1.20 2.66
N PHE A 387 29.87 2.42 2.51
CA PHE A 387 29.79 3.41 3.58
C PHE A 387 28.97 2.88 4.76
N ILE A 388 27.75 2.38 4.52
CA ILE A 388 26.88 1.84 5.59
C ILE A 388 27.50 0.61 6.26
N PHE A 389 28.07 -0.34 5.50
CA PHE A 389 28.68 -1.53 6.09
C PHE A 389 30.00 -1.23 6.82
N GLY A 390 30.86 -0.40 6.23
CA GLY A 390 32.09 0.05 6.89
C GLY A 390 31.79 0.76 8.20
N PHE A 391 30.79 1.64 8.18
CA PHE A 391 30.34 2.38 9.34
C PHE A 391 29.72 1.49 10.43
N HIS A 392 28.93 0.49 10.07
CA HIS A 392 28.38 -0.47 11.03
C HIS A 392 29.48 -1.24 11.78
N HIS A 393 30.54 -1.64 11.08
CA HIS A 393 31.65 -2.36 11.70
C HIS A 393 32.44 -1.48 12.69
N THR A 394 32.53 -0.19 12.46
CA THR A 394 33.24 0.76 13.34
C THR A 394 32.31 1.49 14.32
N PHE A 395 31.00 1.15 14.35
CA PHE A 395 29.97 1.95 15.01
C PHE A 395 30.20 2.13 16.51
N SER A 396 30.52 1.04 17.23
CA SER A 396 30.82 1.08 18.67
C SER A 396 32.07 1.92 18.98
N GLU A 397 33.10 1.82 18.14
CA GLU A 397 34.33 2.61 18.28
C GLU A 397 34.09 4.09 17.99
N CYS A 398 33.31 4.42 16.95
CA CYS A 398 32.91 5.79 16.64
C CYS A 398 32.11 6.43 17.80
N CYS A 399 31.26 5.66 18.48
CA CYS A 399 30.48 6.15 19.63
C CYS A 399 31.39 6.48 20.80
N LYS A 400 32.32 5.56 21.13
CA LYS A 400 33.30 5.73 22.20
C LYS A 400 34.24 6.91 21.94
N ASN A 401 34.64 7.10 20.69
CA ASN A 401 35.54 8.18 20.26
C ASN A 401 34.84 9.52 19.96
N LYS A 402 33.55 9.63 20.29
CA LYS A 402 32.74 10.84 20.08
C LYS A 402 32.75 11.36 18.63
N MET A 403 32.73 10.47 17.64
CA MET A 403 32.82 10.83 16.21
C MET A 403 31.50 11.28 15.57
N PHE A 404 30.34 11.04 16.20
CA PHE A 404 29.03 11.40 15.65
C PHE A 404 28.74 12.89 15.81
N THR A 405 29.09 13.67 14.80
CA THR A 405 28.63 15.07 14.67
C THR A 405 27.23 15.13 14.03
N PRO A 406 26.47 16.22 14.23
CA PRO A 406 25.19 16.41 13.53
C PRO A 406 25.32 16.26 12.01
N ASN A 407 26.39 16.79 11.42
CA ASN A 407 26.66 16.71 9.98
C ASN A 407 26.85 15.26 9.52
N LEU A 408 27.63 14.47 10.26
CA LEU A 408 27.85 13.06 9.94
C LEU A 408 26.55 12.25 10.07
N MET A 409 25.74 12.53 11.10
CA MET A 409 24.43 11.90 11.30
C MET A 409 23.48 12.19 10.13
N THR A 410 23.40 13.45 9.69
CA THR A 410 22.62 13.84 8.50
C THR A 410 23.11 13.12 7.25
N MET A 411 24.42 12.94 7.07
CA MET A 411 24.94 12.21 5.92
C MET A 411 24.55 10.73 5.96
N ILE A 412 24.73 10.06 7.10
CA ILE A 412 24.34 8.64 7.27
C ILE A 412 22.86 8.46 6.99
N GLU A 413 22.06 9.38 7.49
CA GLU A 413 20.62 9.41 7.29
C GLU A 413 20.26 9.53 5.80
N CYS A 414 20.84 10.49 5.08
CA CYS A 414 20.66 10.64 3.64
C CYS A 414 21.07 9.36 2.87
N VAL A 415 22.19 8.72 3.25
CA VAL A 415 22.66 7.49 2.60
C VAL A 415 21.67 6.35 2.83
N LEU A 416 21.21 6.15 4.07
CA LEU A 416 20.20 5.14 4.41
C LEU A 416 18.90 5.37 3.65
N ALA A 417 18.41 6.62 3.59
CA ALA A 417 17.16 6.96 2.93
C ALA A 417 17.17 6.66 1.42
N ASN A 418 18.30 6.89 0.74
CA ASN A 418 18.44 6.55 -0.68
C ASN A 418 18.51 5.03 -0.91
N ILE A 419 19.32 4.30 -0.14
CA ILE A 419 19.66 2.93 -0.49
C ILE A 419 18.68 1.88 0.04
N LEU A 420 18.02 2.15 1.18
CA LEU A 420 17.17 1.17 1.84
C LEU A 420 15.91 0.77 1.04
N PRO A 421 15.21 1.66 0.29
CA PRO A 421 14.10 1.25 -0.56
C PRO A 421 14.48 0.16 -1.58
N ILE A 422 15.73 0.17 -2.05
CA ILE A 422 16.24 -0.72 -3.11
C ILE A 422 16.95 -1.95 -2.54
N ARG A 423 17.66 -1.81 -1.41
CA ARG A 423 18.50 -2.87 -0.82
C ARG A 423 18.08 -3.25 0.59
N SER A 424 16.78 -3.09 0.91
CA SER A 424 16.22 -3.34 2.23
C SER A 424 16.67 -4.68 2.81
N GLU A 425 16.46 -5.80 2.12
CA GLU A 425 16.80 -7.14 2.62
C GLU A 425 18.29 -7.34 2.90
N THR A 426 19.17 -6.86 2.00
CA THR A 426 20.62 -7.04 2.13
C THR A 426 21.17 -6.23 3.30
N ILE A 427 20.66 -5.00 3.47
CA ILE A 427 21.04 -4.15 4.60
C ILE A 427 20.43 -4.68 5.89
N ALA A 428 19.19 -5.16 5.86
CA ALA A 428 18.50 -5.79 6.99
C ALA A 428 19.35 -6.91 7.61
N LYS A 429 19.73 -7.89 6.79
CA LYS A 429 20.44 -9.09 7.24
C LYS A 429 21.82 -8.83 7.81
N LYS A 430 22.49 -7.75 7.42
CA LYS A 430 23.87 -7.43 7.87
C LYS A 430 23.90 -6.36 8.95
N PHE A 431 23.17 -5.27 8.75
CA PHE A 431 23.16 -4.10 9.62
C PHE A 431 22.17 -4.28 10.77
N LEU A 432 20.94 -4.72 10.46
CA LEU A 432 19.81 -4.69 11.40
C LEU A 432 19.54 -6.01 12.12
N ASP A 433 20.13 -7.12 11.66
CA ASP A 433 20.14 -8.38 12.38
C ASP A 433 21.03 -8.26 13.63
N LEU A 434 20.44 -8.46 14.80
CA LEU A 434 21.15 -8.35 16.08
C LEU A 434 21.66 -9.72 16.58
N THR A 435 21.34 -10.81 15.90
CA THR A 435 21.69 -12.17 16.32
C THR A 435 23.21 -12.36 16.33
N GLY A 436 23.75 -12.93 17.41
CA GLY A 436 25.18 -13.28 17.52
C GLY A 436 26.16 -12.10 17.61
N LYS A 437 25.67 -10.85 17.70
CA LYS A 437 26.50 -9.65 17.91
C LYS A 437 26.82 -9.42 19.40
N ASP A 438 27.91 -8.71 19.67
CA ASP A 438 28.27 -8.25 21.02
C ASP A 438 27.21 -7.28 21.59
N ILE A 439 27.00 -7.29 22.91
CA ILE A 439 25.99 -6.49 23.62
C ILE A 439 26.19 -4.99 23.35
N ASP A 440 27.44 -4.52 23.36
CA ASP A 440 27.78 -3.12 23.04
C ASP A 440 27.31 -2.74 21.62
N LEU A 441 27.55 -3.62 20.64
CA LEU A 441 27.14 -3.38 19.27
C LEU A 441 25.62 -3.46 19.13
N GLN A 442 24.95 -4.39 19.83
CA GLN A 442 23.49 -4.49 19.86
C GLN A 442 22.85 -3.21 20.42
N GLU A 443 23.34 -2.70 21.56
CA GLU A 443 22.80 -1.48 22.17
C GLU A 443 22.96 -0.28 21.24
N MET A 444 24.16 -0.11 20.66
CA MET A 444 24.42 1.00 19.75
C MET A 444 23.57 0.91 18.47
N THR A 445 23.40 -0.29 17.91
CA THR A 445 22.53 -0.48 16.74
C THR A 445 21.06 -0.17 17.06
N ILE A 446 20.54 -0.58 18.22
CA ILE A 446 19.17 -0.22 18.66
C ILE A 446 19.01 1.30 18.79
N ARG A 447 19.99 1.97 19.42
CA ARG A 447 20.00 3.45 19.53
C ARG A 447 20.03 4.09 18.15
N ALA A 448 20.87 3.61 17.23
CA ALA A 448 20.92 4.09 15.86
C ALA A 448 19.57 3.95 15.13
N ILE A 449 18.92 2.77 15.24
CA ILE A 449 17.61 2.53 14.64
C ILE A 449 16.57 3.51 15.18
N PHE A 450 16.61 3.85 16.48
CA PHE A 450 15.73 4.85 17.07
C PHE A 450 15.91 6.24 16.43
N PHE A 451 17.16 6.67 16.22
CA PHE A 451 17.45 7.95 15.55
C PHE A 451 17.04 7.96 14.08
N PHE A 452 17.16 6.83 13.37
CA PHE A 452 16.80 6.68 11.96
C PHE A 452 15.39 6.12 11.73
N VAL A 453 14.51 6.19 12.75
CA VAL A 453 13.20 5.55 12.72
C VAL A 453 12.33 6.01 11.55
N ARG A 454 12.43 7.29 11.14
CA ARG A 454 11.68 7.84 9.99
C ARG A 454 12.00 7.18 8.65
N ILE A 455 13.22 6.67 8.49
CA ILE A 455 13.62 5.94 7.29
C ILE A 455 13.25 4.46 7.41
N ILE A 456 13.45 3.87 8.60
CA ILE A 456 13.32 2.43 8.79
C ILE A 456 11.86 2.00 8.90
N ALA A 457 11.02 2.81 9.56
CA ALA A 457 9.64 2.44 9.86
C ALA A 457 8.74 2.22 8.62
N PRO A 458 8.83 3.00 7.53
CA PRO A 458 8.02 2.76 6.33
C PRO A 458 8.38 1.47 5.56
N LEU A 459 9.56 0.90 5.80
CA LEU A 459 10.13 -0.15 4.97
C LEU A 459 9.76 -1.56 5.45
N SER A 460 9.97 -2.57 4.60
CA SER A 460 9.72 -3.99 4.93
C SER A 460 10.72 -4.59 5.92
N VAL A 461 11.65 -3.79 6.43
CA VAL A 461 12.76 -4.24 7.28
C VAL A 461 12.32 -4.67 8.68
N HIS A 462 11.10 -4.34 9.07
CA HIS A 462 10.45 -4.85 10.30
C HIS A 462 10.52 -6.37 10.42
N LYS A 463 10.49 -7.11 9.29
CA LYS A 463 10.67 -8.57 9.26
C LYS A 463 11.97 -9.04 9.93
N THR A 464 12.98 -8.19 10.00
CA THR A 464 14.28 -8.48 10.61
C THR A 464 14.47 -7.71 11.92
N VAL A 465 14.06 -6.44 11.96
CA VAL A 465 14.23 -5.57 13.14
C VAL A 465 13.39 -6.05 14.32
N ILE A 466 12.08 -6.31 14.11
CA ILE A 466 11.18 -6.68 15.22
C ILE A 466 11.61 -7.99 15.88
N PRO A 467 11.86 -9.10 15.16
CA PRO A 467 12.36 -10.33 15.78
C PRO A 467 13.67 -10.13 16.56
N SER A 468 14.58 -9.31 16.02
CA SER A 468 15.86 -9.02 16.66
C SER A 468 15.68 -8.24 17.97
N VAL A 469 14.80 -7.22 17.97
CA VAL A 469 14.45 -6.43 19.15
C VAL A 469 13.75 -7.31 20.20
N LEU A 470 12.80 -8.16 19.79
CA LEU A 470 12.13 -9.11 20.68
C LEU A 470 13.10 -10.12 21.29
N GLN A 471 14.09 -10.58 20.51
CA GLN A 471 15.13 -11.46 21.02
C GLN A 471 16.01 -10.77 22.06
N VAL A 472 16.37 -9.50 21.87
CA VAL A 472 17.12 -8.72 22.87
C VAL A 472 16.31 -8.55 24.15
N ILE A 473 14.99 -8.34 24.05
CA ILE A 473 14.09 -8.30 25.21
C ILE A 473 14.01 -9.67 25.90
N GLY A 474 13.99 -10.77 25.14
CA GLY A 474 13.85 -12.13 25.68
C GLY A 474 15.14 -12.79 26.19
N SER A 475 16.31 -12.49 25.61
CA SER A 475 17.58 -13.20 25.84
C SER A 475 18.22 -12.91 27.19
N VAL A 476 17.90 -11.78 27.81
CA VAL A 476 18.35 -11.38 29.15
C VAL A 476 17.83 -12.34 30.24
N ASN A 477 16.81 -13.16 29.94
CA ASN A 477 16.25 -14.13 30.88
C ASN A 477 16.96 -15.50 30.91
N ASN A 478 17.79 -15.84 29.91
CA ASN A 478 18.37 -17.19 29.75
C ASN A 478 19.85 -17.32 30.10
N GLN A 479 20.57 -16.21 30.31
CA GLN A 479 21.98 -16.26 30.74
C GLN A 479 22.07 -16.06 32.26
N ASN A 480 22.81 -16.95 32.93
CA ASN A 480 22.99 -17.02 34.38
C ASN A 480 23.13 -15.63 35.05
N GLN A 481 22.02 -15.22 35.64
CA GLN A 481 21.70 -14.28 36.71
C GLN A 481 22.73 -13.44 37.49
N GLN A 482 24.01 -13.29 37.13
CA GLN A 482 24.94 -12.64 38.09
C GLN A 482 25.87 -11.51 37.64
N GLN A 483 26.08 -11.14 36.37
CA GLN A 483 27.17 -10.15 36.13
C GLN A 483 27.01 -8.97 35.18
N ASN A 484 25.92 -8.73 34.43
CA ASN A 484 25.77 -7.43 33.76
C ASN A 484 24.29 -7.04 33.55
N ASP A 485 23.76 -6.18 34.40
CA ASP A 485 22.46 -5.50 34.24
C ASP A 485 22.63 -4.41 33.17
N SER A 486 22.76 -4.80 31.89
CA SER A 486 23.13 -3.87 30.80
C SER A 486 22.05 -2.84 30.49
N GLY A 487 20.80 -3.05 30.95
CA GLY A 487 19.65 -2.18 30.74
C GLY A 487 19.15 -2.09 29.30
N ILE A 488 19.79 -2.82 28.36
CA ILE A 488 19.48 -2.80 26.92
C ILE A 488 18.01 -3.12 26.62
N GLU A 489 17.36 -3.96 27.45
CA GLU A 489 15.94 -4.30 27.35
C GLU A 489 15.03 -3.07 27.39
N LYS A 490 15.38 -2.05 28.20
CA LYS A 490 14.60 -0.82 28.34
C LYS A 490 14.65 0.00 27.05
N VAL A 491 15.84 0.12 26.46
CA VAL A 491 16.10 0.82 25.20
C VAL A 491 15.39 0.11 24.04
N ALA A 492 15.48 -1.23 24.02
CA ALA A 492 14.80 -2.08 23.03
C ALA A 492 13.28 -1.92 23.11
N LEU A 493 12.71 -1.85 24.32
CA LEU A 493 11.27 -1.65 24.53
C LEU A 493 10.81 -0.26 24.08
N VAL A 494 11.58 0.81 24.36
CA VAL A 494 11.28 2.16 23.87
C VAL A 494 11.25 2.19 22.34
N LEU A 495 12.23 1.55 21.68
CA LEU A 495 12.25 1.43 20.22
C LEU A 495 11.02 0.68 19.70
N LEU A 496 10.67 -0.47 20.31
CA LEU A 496 9.52 -1.26 19.90
C LEU A 496 8.22 -0.44 19.98
N ILE A 497 7.98 0.23 21.12
CA ILE A 497 6.78 1.06 21.31
C ILE A 497 6.77 2.21 20.30
N LYS A 498 7.93 2.85 20.06
CA LYS A 498 8.05 3.92 19.05
C LYS A 498 7.67 3.42 17.66
N LEU A 499 8.17 2.26 17.23
CA LEU A 499 7.87 1.67 15.92
C LEU A 499 6.36 1.40 15.77
N LEU A 500 5.71 0.90 16.83
CA LEU A 500 4.27 0.62 16.84
C LEU A 500 3.40 1.89 16.89
N HIS A 501 3.91 2.99 17.45
CA HIS A 501 3.19 4.27 17.53
C HIS A 501 3.26 5.09 16.24
N VAL A 502 4.26 4.86 15.38
CA VAL A 502 4.46 5.65 14.15
C VAL A 502 4.09 4.91 12.87
N HIS A 503 3.95 3.58 12.93
CA HIS A 503 3.61 2.78 11.76
C HIS A 503 2.79 1.52 12.14
N TYR A 504 2.03 0.99 11.19
CA TYR A 504 1.27 -0.26 11.36
C TYR A 504 2.16 -1.46 11.73
N PRO A 505 1.71 -2.33 12.66
CA PRO A 505 2.45 -3.54 13.05
C PRO A 505 2.50 -4.52 11.87
N ARG A 506 3.69 -4.93 11.42
CA ARG A 506 3.80 -6.00 10.41
C ARG A 506 3.96 -7.35 11.10
N LEU A 507 2.98 -8.23 10.91
CA LEU A 507 2.88 -9.55 11.51
C LEU A 507 3.12 -10.64 10.45
N SER A 508 4.22 -11.37 10.60
CA SER A 508 4.39 -12.70 9.97
C SER A 508 4.03 -13.78 10.98
N ASP A 509 3.79 -15.01 10.53
CA ASP A 509 3.53 -16.14 11.44
C ASP A 509 4.66 -16.32 12.47
N GLU A 510 5.92 -16.13 12.05
CA GLU A 510 7.10 -16.18 12.94
C GLU A 510 7.11 -15.05 13.98
N VAL A 511 6.83 -13.81 13.56
CA VAL A 511 6.78 -12.64 14.45
C VAL A 511 5.64 -12.80 15.45
N ALA A 512 4.46 -13.21 14.98
CA ALA A 512 3.29 -13.44 15.83
C ALA A 512 3.60 -14.49 16.90
N GLN A 513 4.20 -15.62 16.53
CA GLN A 513 4.61 -16.67 17.47
C GLN A 513 5.61 -16.14 18.52
N LYS A 514 6.64 -15.39 18.11
CA LYS A 514 7.62 -14.78 19.04
C LYS A 514 6.98 -13.80 20.02
N ILE A 515 5.96 -13.05 19.59
CA ILE A 515 5.22 -12.13 20.48
C ILE A 515 4.38 -12.92 21.48
N GLU A 516 3.68 -13.96 21.04
CA GLU A 516 2.87 -14.83 21.91
C GLU A 516 3.70 -15.56 22.98
N GLU A 517 4.93 -15.92 22.64
CA GLU A 517 5.90 -16.56 23.54
C GLU A 517 6.57 -15.56 24.50
N SER A 518 6.39 -14.25 24.30
CA SER A 518 7.01 -13.21 25.14
C SER A 518 6.56 -13.29 26.59
N SER A 519 7.53 -13.20 27.50
CA SER A 519 7.33 -13.07 28.95
C SER A 519 7.17 -11.61 29.41
N ASN A 520 7.24 -10.64 28.51
CA ASN A 520 7.19 -9.22 28.85
C ASN A 520 5.76 -8.66 28.64
N ILE A 521 5.11 -8.24 29.73
CA ILE A 521 3.75 -7.69 29.72
C ILE A 521 3.65 -6.41 28.88
N LEU A 522 4.70 -5.58 28.88
CA LEU A 522 4.69 -4.30 28.16
C LEU A 522 4.76 -4.50 26.65
N VAL A 523 5.48 -5.52 26.18
CA VAL A 523 5.46 -5.95 24.77
C VAL A 523 4.05 -6.37 24.37
N LEU A 524 3.41 -7.23 25.16
CA LEU A 524 2.06 -7.71 24.87
C LEU A 524 1.05 -6.57 24.84
N LEU A 525 1.09 -5.66 25.82
CA LEU A 525 0.22 -4.47 25.87
C LEU A 525 0.45 -3.51 24.70
N ALA A 526 1.70 -3.28 24.29
CA ALA A 526 2.01 -2.43 23.16
C ALA A 526 1.42 -2.98 21.85
N TYR A 527 1.49 -4.30 21.63
CA TYR A 527 0.86 -4.93 20.46
C TYR A 527 -0.67 -4.96 20.54
N ILE A 528 -1.25 -5.14 21.73
CA ILE A 528 -2.70 -5.03 21.91
C ILE A 528 -3.17 -3.62 21.56
N GLU A 529 -2.51 -2.57 22.05
CA GLU A 529 -2.85 -1.19 21.70
C GLU A 529 -2.71 -0.93 20.19
N ALA A 530 -1.57 -1.34 19.60
CA ALA A 530 -1.29 -1.12 18.18
C ALA A 530 -2.29 -1.83 17.25
N THR A 531 -2.87 -2.96 17.70
CA THR A 531 -3.88 -3.73 16.95
C THR A 531 -5.32 -3.40 17.35
N THR A 532 -5.53 -2.49 18.32
CA THR A 532 -6.87 -2.04 18.71
C THR A 532 -7.45 -1.16 17.61
N ASN A 533 -8.64 -1.52 17.13
CA ASN A 533 -9.38 -0.85 16.04
C ASN A 533 -8.55 -0.64 14.76
N LEU A 534 -7.65 -1.57 14.45
CA LEU A 534 -6.87 -1.56 13.22
C LEU A 534 -7.76 -1.99 12.04
N THR A 535 -8.27 -1.02 11.29
CA THR A 535 -9.24 -1.25 10.18
C THR A 535 -8.70 -0.85 8.80
N ASP A 536 -7.46 -0.35 8.76
CA ASP A 536 -6.65 -0.03 7.58
C ASP A 536 -6.09 -1.31 6.92
N VAL A 537 -6.99 -2.20 6.48
CA VAL A 537 -6.65 -3.47 5.84
C VAL A 537 -7.45 -3.69 4.57
N ASN A 538 -6.88 -4.48 3.65
CA ASN A 538 -7.47 -4.67 2.32
C ASN A 538 -8.65 -5.67 2.33
N LEU A 539 -8.59 -6.72 3.15
CA LEU A 539 -9.53 -7.86 3.14
C LEU A 539 -10.07 -8.19 4.54
N CYS A 540 -11.34 -8.62 4.62
CA CYS A 540 -11.92 -9.13 5.89
C CYS A 540 -11.19 -10.34 6.46
N THR A 541 -10.61 -11.21 5.63
CA THR A 541 -9.76 -12.32 6.12
C THR A 541 -8.55 -11.84 6.92
N GLU A 542 -7.93 -10.73 6.49
CA GLU A 542 -6.77 -10.15 7.18
C GLU A 542 -7.22 -9.51 8.51
N ALA A 543 -8.30 -8.73 8.48
CA ALA A 543 -8.90 -8.14 9.68
C ALA A 543 -9.25 -9.21 10.74
N THR A 544 -9.79 -10.34 10.30
CA THR A 544 -10.16 -11.46 11.18
C THR A 544 -8.92 -12.05 11.86
N LYS A 545 -7.83 -12.29 11.11
CA LYS A 545 -6.57 -12.79 11.67
C LYS A 545 -5.94 -11.83 12.68
N ILE A 546 -5.99 -10.53 12.42
CA ILE A 546 -5.47 -9.51 13.35
C ILE A 546 -6.28 -9.54 14.65
N ASN A 547 -7.61 -9.63 14.56
CA ASN A 547 -8.46 -9.76 15.73
C ASN A 547 -8.21 -11.07 16.49
N GLU A 548 -8.08 -12.21 15.79
CA GLU A 548 -7.74 -13.50 16.40
C GLU A 548 -6.40 -13.44 17.15
N PHE A 549 -5.37 -12.84 16.53
CA PHE A 549 -4.07 -12.60 17.16
C PHE A 549 -4.22 -11.74 18.43
N ARG A 550 -4.96 -10.62 18.35
CA ARG A 550 -5.19 -9.73 19.49
C ARG A 550 -5.91 -10.44 20.64
N GLU A 551 -6.99 -11.16 20.36
CA GLU A 551 -7.73 -11.91 21.38
C GLU A 551 -6.83 -12.98 22.05
N LYS A 552 -5.94 -13.60 21.27
CA LYS A 552 -4.94 -14.54 21.81
C LYS A 552 -3.94 -13.84 22.74
N LEU A 553 -3.44 -12.65 22.39
CA LEU A 553 -2.59 -11.86 23.29
C LEU A 553 -3.32 -11.46 24.59
N ILE A 554 -4.59 -11.05 24.48
CA ILE A 554 -5.41 -10.70 25.65
C ILE A 554 -5.58 -11.92 26.55
N SER A 555 -5.81 -13.12 25.99
CA SER A 555 -5.96 -14.36 26.76
C SER A 555 -4.70 -14.79 27.52
N ILE A 556 -3.52 -14.35 27.07
CA ILE A 556 -2.23 -14.61 27.72
C ILE A 556 -2.06 -13.73 28.97
N LEU A 557 -2.62 -12.52 28.96
CA LEU A 557 -2.44 -11.55 30.03
C LEU A 557 -3.26 -11.90 31.29
N PRO A 558 -2.74 -11.61 32.49
CA PRO A 558 -3.39 -11.96 33.74
C PRO A 558 -4.47 -10.95 34.15
N PHE A 559 -5.16 -10.35 33.19
CA PHE A 559 -6.04 -9.19 33.40
C PHE A 559 -7.45 -9.45 32.93
N ASN A 560 -8.43 -8.95 33.69
CA ASN A 560 -9.77 -8.73 33.18
C ASN A 560 -9.79 -7.37 32.47
N ASN A 561 -10.38 -7.32 31.29
CA ASN A 561 -10.42 -6.12 30.45
C ASN A 561 -11.86 -5.62 30.24
N ASP A 562 -12.00 -4.31 30.07
CA ASP A 562 -13.26 -3.72 29.64
C ASP A 562 -13.47 -4.02 28.14
N LYS A 563 -14.47 -4.84 27.83
CA LYS A 563 -14.83 -5.18 26.43
C LYS A 563 -15.67 -4.12 25.74
N LYS A 564 -16.18 -3.13 26.48
CA LYS A 564 -17.04 -2.05 25.95
C LYS A 564 -16.24 -0.80 25.59
N ALA A 565 -15.07 -0.61 26.19
CA ALA A 565 -14.23 0.53 25.88
C ALA A 565 -13.67 0.42 24.44
N PRO A 566 -13.60 1.55 23.70
CA PRO A 566 -12.96 1.59 22.37
C PRO A 566 -11.43 1.48 22.45
N ILE A 567 -10.87 1.48 23.66
CA ILE A 567 -9.45 1.38 23.97
C ILE A 567 -9.25 0.23 24.97
N TYR A 568 -8.05 -0.37 24.99
CA TYR A 568 -7.78 -1.45 25.94
C TYR A 568 -7.57 -0.89 27.37
N ILE A 569 -8.36 -1.39 28.32
CA ILE A 569 -8.35 -0.99 29.73
C ILE A 569 -8.28 -2.23 30.62
N ILE A 570 -7.32 -2.23 31.55
CA ILE A 570 -7.17 -3.24 32.60
C ILE A 570 -8.08 -2.89 33.76
N GLU A 571 -9.11 -3.70 34.00
CA GLU A 571 -10.03 -3.51 35.12
C GLU A 571 -9.49 -4.10 36.43
N SER A 572 -9.00 -5.35 36.37
CA SER A 572 -8.50 -6.09 37.54
C SER A 572 -7.50 -7.18 37.16
N ILE A 573 -6.74 -7.68 38.14
CA ILE A 573 -5.78 -8.78 37.99
C ILE A 573 -6.41 -10.10 38.47
N ASN A 574 -6.32 -11.16 37.66
CA ASN A 574 -6.71 -12.52 38.05
C ASN A 574 -5.67 -13.13 39.00
N GLN A 575 -6.10 -13.49 40.22
CA GLN A 575 -5.23 -13.94 41.31
C GLN A 575 -4.58 -15.33 41.11
N SER A 576 -5.00 -16.09 40.08
CA SER A 576 -4.64 -17.50 39.89
C SER A 576 -3.38 -17.76 39.06
N ILE A 577 -2.72 -16.74 38.51
CA ILE A 577 -1.65 -16.93 37.52
C ILE A 577 -0.28 -16.96 38.19
N SER A 578 0.51 -18.00 37.91
CA SER A 578 1.86 -18.18 38.45
C SER A 578 2.78 -17.07 37.97
N SER A 579 3.38 -16.34 38.93
CA SER A 579 4.38 -15.30 38.69
C SER A 579 5.64 -15.77 37.96
N SER A 580 5.79 -17.07 37.69
CA SER A 580 6.94 -17.67 37.02
C SER A 580 7.01 -17.43 35.51
N ARG A 581 5.93 -16.98 34.85
CA ARG A 581 5.92 -16.74 33.40
C ARG A 581 6.56 -15.40 33.00
N PHE A 582 6.51 -14.39 33.87
CA PHE A 582 6.81 -13.01 33.50
C PHE A 582 8.21 -12.57 33.94
N ASP A 583 8.82 -11.68 33.16
CA ASP A 583 10.16 -11.15 33.42
C ASP A 583 10.20 -10.17 34.63
N LYS A 584 11.42 -9.77 35.02
CA LYS A 584 11.67 -8.89 36.18
C LYS A 584 10.96 -7.54 36.07
N LEU A 585 10.97 -6.92 34.88
CA LEU A 585 10.28 -5.65 34.61
C LEU A 585 8.77 -5.78 34.75
N SER A 586 8.19 -6.84 34.20
CA SER A 586 6.76 -7.14 34.31
C SER A 586 6.33 -7.41 35.75
N LEU A 587 7.14 -8.13 36.52
CA LEU A 587 6.94 -8.33 37.95
C LEU A 587 7.06 -7.01 38.75
N GLY A 588 7.87 -6.06 38.27
CA GLY A 588 7.89 -4.67 38.77
C GLY A 588 6.53 -3.98 38.57
N CYS A 589 6.04 -3.98 37.33
CA CYS A 589 4.75 -3.36 36.97
C CYS A 589 3.57 -3.95 37.75
N LEU A 590 3.53 -5.27 37.91
CA LEU A 590 2.50 -5.96 38.70
C LEU A 590 2.57 -5.61 40.20
N ARG A 591 3.77 -5.40 40.75
CA ARG A 591 3.95 -4.90 42.13
C ARG A 591 3.47 -3.45 42.24
N ALA A 592 3.79 -2.58 41.29
CA ALA A 592 3.32 -1.20 41.27
C ALA A 592 1.78 -1.13 41.27
N TYR A 593 1.11 -1.97 40.48
CA TYR A 593 -0.35 -2.09 40.49
C TYR A 593 -0.90 -2.50 41.86
N LYS A 594 -0.34 -3.56 42.48
CA LYS A 594 -0.79 -4.06 43.79
C LYS A 594 -0.56 -3.03 44.90
N ASN A 595 0.57 -2.34 44.87
CA ASN A 595 0.89 -1.30 45.85
C ASN A 595 -0.12 -0.15 45.76
N PHE A 596 -0.47 0.27 44.54
CA PHE A 596 -1.45 1.33 44.35
C PHE A 596 -2.86 0.88 44.76
N SER A 597 -3.27 -0.33 44.40
CA SER A 597 -4.60 -0.84 44.75
C SER A 597 -4.83 -0.96 46.26
N GLN A 598 -3.76 -1.19 47.04
CA GLN A 598 -3.81 -1.30 48.50
C GLN A 598 -3.66 0.03 49.25
N SER A 599 -2.79 0.94 48.78
CA SER A 599 -2.40 2.14 49.54
C SER A 599 -3.00 3.45 49.01
N SER A 600 -3.62 3.43 47.82
CA SER A 600 -4.11 4.63 47.09
C SER A 600 -3.08 5.74 46.85
N ASN A 601 -1.81 5.54 47.22
CA ASN A 601 -0.72 6.47 46.98
C ASN A 601 0.15 5.97 45.83
N MET A 602 0.38 6.84 44.84
CA MET A 602 1.33 6.57 43.76
C MET A 602 2.77 6.75 44.27
N ASN A 603 3.40 5.64 44.66
CA ASN A 603 4.86 5.54 44.83
C ASN A 603 5.47 4.83 43.61
N ALA A 604 5.12 5.26 42.39
CA ALA A 604 5.73 4.72 41.17
C ALA A 604 7.10 5.38 40.98
N SER A 605 8.18 4.67 41.32
CA SER A 605 9.55 5.17 41.19
C SER A 605 10.11 5.00 39.77
N GLU A 606 9.55 4.09 38.96
CA GLU A 606 10.08 3.77 37.63
C GLU A 606 9.14 4.20 36.48
N LEU A 607 9.74 4.65 35.37
CA LEU A 607 9.04 5.12 34.17
C LEU A 607 8.11 4.08 33.53
N PHE A 608 8.49 2.81 33.54
CA PHE A 608 7.69 1.73 32.96
C PHE A 608 6.49 1.34 33.83
N ASP A 609 6.55 1.59 35.14
CA ASP A 609 5.38 1.46 36.00
C ASP A 609 4.32 2.48 35.60
N VAL A 610 4.72 3.72 35.30
CA VAL A 610 3.82 4.78 34.81
C VAL A 610 3.20 4.39 33.46
N TYR A 611 3.97 3.80 32.55
CA TYR A 611 3.44 3.26 31.29
C TYR A 611 2.37 2.21 31.54
N PHE A 612 2.68 1.19 32.34
CA PHE A 612 1.76 0.11 32.65
C PHE A 612 0.48 0.63 33.33
N LEU A 613 0.64 1.50 34.33
CA LEU A 613 -0.46 2.06 35.11
C LEU A 613 -1.40 2.94 34.26
N SER A 614 -0.91 3.52 33.16
CA SER A 614 -1.77 4.23 32.20
C SER A 614 -2.83 3.32 31.57
N PHE A 615 -2.61 2.01 31.45
CA PHE A 615 -3.60 1.07 30.90
C PHE A 615 -4.73 0.72 31.89
N THR A 616 -4.65 1.15 33.14
CA THR A 616 -5.56 0.68 34.18
C THR A 616 -6.82 1.53 34.29
N SER A 617 -7.91 0.92 34.80
CA SER A 617 -9.15 1.62 35.13
C SER A 617 -8.97 2.69 36.22
N PHE A 618 -7.84 2.72 36.93
CA PHE A 618 -7.53 3.74 37.92
C PHE A 618 -7.50 5.15 37.31
N VAL A 619 -7.20 5.29 36.01
CA VAL A 619 -7.25 6.58 35.29
C VAL A 619 -8.64 7.22 35.34
N ALA A 620 -9.71 6.45 35.60
CA ALA A 620 -11.04 7.01 35.85
C ALA A 620 -11.07 7.93 37.09
N ARG A 621 -10.21 7.70 38.09
CA ARG A 621 -10.14 8.51 39.31
C ARG A 621 -9.30 9.76 39.05
N TYR A 622 -9.89 10.93 39.26
CA TYR A 622 -9.23 12.22 38.99
C TYR A 622 -7.88 12.38 39.70
N GLU A 623 -7.77 12.02 40.98
CA GLU A 623 -6.52 12.14 41.76
C GLU A 623 -5.38 11.31 41.17
N PHE A 624 -5.70 10.10 40.71
CA PHE A 624 -4.73 9.21 40.08
C PHE A 624 -4.32 9.72 38.70
N ALA A 625 -5.30 10.11 37.88
CA ALA A 625 -5.05 10.72 36.58
C ALA A 625 -4.19 11.97 36.72
N TYR A 626 -4.47 12.83 37.70
CA TYR A 626 -3.68 14.02 38.01
C TYR A 626 -2.24 13.65 38.35
N SER A 627 -2.04 12.68 39.24
CA SER A 627 -0.69 12.20 39.60
C SER A 627 0.08 11.70 38.37
N LEU A 628 -0.55 10.86 37.53
CA LEU A 628 0.05 10.38 36.28
C LEU A 628 0.42 11.52 35.34
N THR A 629 -0.50 12.47 35.11
CA THR A 629 -0.25 13.65 34.26
C THR A 629 0.92 14.48 34.78
N GLN A 630 1.04 14.66 36.10
CA GLN A 630 2.18 15.38 36.68
C GLN A 630 3.51 14.64 36.49
N HIS A 631 3.52 13.31 36.60
CA HIS A 631 4.71 12.50 36.30
C HIS A 631 5.11 12.64 34.83
N CYS A 632 4.17 12.46 33.89
CA CYS A 632 4.43 12.67 32.46
C CYS A 632 5.00 14.07 32.18
N ARG A 633 4.42 15.13 32.77
CA ARG A 633 4.90 16.50 32.60
C ARG A 633 6.34 16.70 33.10
N ARG A 634 6.69 16.11 34.24
CA ARG A 634 8.07 16.15 34.76
C ARG A 634 9.04 15.40 33.84
N TYR A 635 8.66 14.22 33.37
CA TYR A 635 9.51 13.42 32.49
C TYR A 635 9.68 14.00 31.09
N LEU A 636 8.67 14.68 30.55
CA LEU A 636 8.78 15.43 29.28
C LEU A 636 9.81 16.56 29.35
N ALA A 637 10.03 17.13 30.53
CA ALA A 637 11.04 18.17 30.76
C ALA A 637 12.47 17.62 30.95
N SER A 638 12.64 16.37 31.37
CA SER A 638 13.96 15.74 31.62
C SER A 638 14.70 15.44 30.31
N ASN A 639 16.03 15.58 30.33
CA ASN A 639 16.93 15.21 29.23
C ASN A 639 17.86 14.03 29.59
N ASP A 640 17.62 13.36 30.71
CA ASP A 640 18.54 12.35 31.24
C ASP A 640 18.45 11.06 30.40
N ASP A 641 19.59 10.43 30.06
CA ASP A 641 19.60 9.13 29.36
C ASP A 641 18.98 8.05 30.25
N ILE A 642 18.17 7.17 29.66
CA ILE A 642 17.44 6.11 30.39
C ILE A 642 18.39 5.15 31.12
N LEU A 643 19.63 4.99 30.63
CA LEU A 643 20.65 4.13 31.23
C LEU A 643 21.75 4.89 31.95
N GLU A 644 21.66 6.22 32.05
CA GLU A 644 22.67 7.09 32.68
C GLU A 644 24.10 6.91 32.10
N LYS A 645 24.21 6.55 30.81
CA LYS A 645 25.49 6.35 30.11
C LYS A 645 25.88 7.58 29.29
N ASP A 646 27.18 7.95 29.27
CA ASP A 646 27.73 9.03 28.42
C ASP A 646 27.96 8.56 26.98
N TYR A 647 26.88 8.28 26.25
CA TYR A 647 26.91 8.02 24.81
C TYR A 647 26.50 9.26 24.01
N GLN A 648 26.93 9.36 22.75
CA GLN A 648 26.45 10.43 21.83
C GLN A 648 25.01 10.21 21.36
N LEU A 649 24.59 8.96 21.20
CA LEU A 649 23.24 8.58 20.77
C LEU A 649 22.35 8.29 21.99
N GLN A 650 21.97 9.34 22.72
CA GLN A 650 21.19 9.20 23.95
C GLN A 650 19.71 8.99 23.67
N ILE A 651 19.12 7.96 24.29
CA ILE A 651 17.67 7.80 24.37
C ILE A 651 17.28 8.29 25.76
N THR A 652 16.85 9.54 25.79
CA THR A 652 16.49 10.25 27.01
C THR A 652 15.11 9.88 27.56
N THR A 653 14.89 10.19 28.83
CA THR A 653 13.61 10.08 29.54
C THR A 653 12.49 10.81 28.81
N ARG A 654 12.76 11.95 28.15
CA ARG A 654 11.78 12.65 27.29
C ARG A 654 11.22 11.76 26.20
N HIS A 655 12.04 10.96 25.52
CA HIS A 655 11.58 10.10 24.42
C HIS A 655 10.54 9.09 24.91
N LEU A 656 10.80 8.45 26.05
CA LEU A 656 9.82 7.56 26.66
C LEU A 656 8.59 8.34 27.14
N ALA A 657 8.78 9.51 27.75
CA ALA A 657 7.69 10.36 28.23
C ALA A 657 6.73 10.81 27.11
N VAL A 658 7.23 11.03 25.89
CA VAL A 658 6.39 11.26 24.70
C VAL A 658 5.49 10.05 24.48
N LEU A 659 6.04 8.83 24.42
CA LEU A 659 5.26 7.60 24.22
C LEU A 659 4.23 7.37 25.34
N LEU A 660 4.62 7.63 26.60
CA LEU A 660 3.72 7.60 27.76
C LEU A 660 2.54 8.57 27.58
N SER A 661 2.85 9.80 27.18
CA SER A 661 1.86 10.88 27.06
C SER A 661 0.91 10.65 25.88
N GLN A 662 1.44 10.15 24.76
CA GLN A 662 0.67 9.70 23.61
C GLN A 662 -0.33 8.60 23.97
N GLN A 663 0.04 7.72 24.92
CA GLN A 663 -0.83 6.65 25.42
C GLN A 663 -1.84 7.11 26.47
N LEU A 664 -1.45 8.05 27.33
CA LEU A 664 -2.31 8.58 28.39
C LEU A 664 -3.38 9.53 27.85
N LEU A 665 -3.06 10.35 26.84
CA LEU A 665 -3.97 11.38 26.34
C LEU A 665 -5.34 10.85 25.88
N PRO A 666 -5.44 9.79 25.04
CA PRO A 666 -6.74 9.20 24.67
C PRO A 666 -7.57 8.75 25.87
N ARG A 667 -6.92 8.26 26.93
CA ARG A 667 -7.59 7.77 28.15
C ARG A 667 -8.13 8.92 29.00
N LEU A 668 -7.39 10.03 29.09
CA LEU A 668 -7.89 11.25 29.74
C LEU A 668 -9.12 11.79 29.02
N LEU A 669 -9.11 11.78 27.68
CA LEU A 669 -10.24 12.18 26.86
C LEU A 669 -11.44 11.24 27.03
N TYR A 670 -11.21 9.93 26.99
CA TYR A 670 -12.25 8.91 27.19
C TYR A 670 -12.97 9.07 28.55
N TYR A 671 -12.22 9.28 29.62
CA TYR A 671 -12.78 9.52 30.97
C TYR A 671 -13.22 10.97 31.22
N LYS A 672 -13.21 11.84 30.20
CA LYS A 672 -13.64 13.25 30.27
C LYS A 672 -12.84 14.11 31.27
N HIS A 673 -11.57 13.79 31.47
CA HIS A 673 -10.64 14.61 32.27
C HIS A 673 -10.07 15.77 31.43
N GLU A 674 -10.94 16.62 30.90
CA GLU A 674 -10.58 17.67 29.92
C GLU A 674 -9.46 18.59 30.40
N TYR A 675 -9.52 19.04 31.66
CA TYR A 675 -8.47 19.89 32.25
C TYR A 675 -7.10 19.21 32.26
N LEU A 676 -7.04 17.92 32.60
CA LEU A 676 -5.78 17.15 32.63
C LEU A 676 -5.27 16.89 31.22
N ALA A 677 -6.17 16.61 30.27
CA ALA A 677 -5.82 16.46 28.86
C ALA A 677 -5.21 17.76 28.31
N ASN A 678 -5.79 18.92 28.62
CA ASN A 678 -5.24 20.23 28.25
C ASN A 678 -3.83 20.47 28.82
N ILE A 679 -3.62 20.19 30.12
CA ILE A 679 -2.29 20.30 30.74
C ILE A 679 -1.28 19.37 30.04
N LEU A 680 -1.69 18.14 29.72
CA LEU A 680 -0.82 17.18 29.07
C LEU A 680 -0.47 17.63 27.65
N ILE A 681 -1.42 18.16 26.88
CA ILE A 681 -1.20 18.72 25.54
C ILE A 681 -0.16 19.85 25.61
N ASP A 682 -0.30 20.79 26.54
CA ASP A 682 0.67 21.90 26.70
C ASP A 682 2.10 21.41 26.97
N ALA A 683 2.23 20.37 27.78
CA ALA A 683 3.53 19.77 28.07
C ALA A 683 4.08 18.93 26.90
N LEU A 684 3.19 18.31 26.11
CA LEU A 684 3.54 17.38 25.06
C LEU A 684 3.98 18.08 23.77
N ILE A 685 3.39 19.24 23.43
CA ILE A 685 3.68 19.97 22.17
C ILE A 685 5.18 20.23 21.97
N PRO A 686 5.93 20.81 22.94
CA PRO A 686 7.36 21.07 22.74
C PRO A 686 8.18 19.79 22.49
N ALA A 687 7.80 18.69 23.14
CA ALA A 687 8.47 17.42 22.98
C ALA A 687 8.16 16.76 21.62
N LEU A 688 6.93 16.91 21.12
CA LEU A 688 6.56 16.44 19.78
C LEU A 688 7.24 17.26 18.67
N LEU A 689 7.41 18.56 18.84
CA LEU A 689 8.13 19.40 17.86
C LEU A 689 9.62 19.01 17.75
N ALA A 690 10.18 18.39 18.78
CA ALA A 690 11.53 17.83 18.76
C ALA A 690 11.59 16.38 18.21
N ASP A 691 10.45 15.70 18.09
CA ASP A 691 10.35 14.33 17.57
C ASP A 691 10.52 14.29 16.04
N LYS A 692 10.97 13.15 15.50
CA LYS A 692 11.22 12.97 14.06
C LYS A 692 10.02 12.49 13.25
N MET A 693 8.99 11.96 13.91
CA MET A 693 7.75 11.48 13.27
C MET A 693 6.47 11.90 14.03
N PRO A 694 6.30 13.20 14.35
CA PRO A 694 5.17 13.66 15.14
C PRO A 694 3.83 13.62 14.38
N LEU A 695 3.83 13.83 13.05
CA LEU A 695 2.61 13.90 12.24
C LEU A 695 1.96 12.52 12.03
N HIS A 696 2.74 11.44 11.91
CA HIS A 696 2.24 10.05 11.80
C HIS A 696 1.35 9.69 12.97
N TRP A 697 1.87 9.88 14.19
CA TRP A 697 1.08 9.65 15.42
C TRP A 697 -0.11 10.60 15.46
N PHE A 698 0.10 11.89 15.19
CA PHE A 698 -0.94 12.89 15.35
C PHE A 698 -2.14 12.66 14.43
N LYS A 699 -1.91 12.30 13.17
CA LYS A 699 -2.95 11.90 12.23
C LYS A 699 -3.77 10.75 12.78
N MET A 700 -3.12 9.67 13.23
CA MET A 700 -3.81 8.49 13.81
C MET A 700 -4.56 8.82 15.10
N PHE A 701 -3.99 9.70 15.93
CA PHE A 701 -4.63 10.19 17.15
C PHE A 701 -5.91 10.96 16.83
N LEU A 702 -5.87 11.90 15.88
CA LEU A 702 -7.02 12.70 15.48
C LEU A 702 -8.12 11.84 14.86
N THR A 703 -7.80 10.97 13.91
CA THR A 703 -8.84 10.14 13.24
C THR A 703 -9.65 9.29 14.22
N ARG A 704 -9.04 8.89 15.35
CA ARG A 704 -9.70 8.11 16.42
C ARG A 704 -10.39 8.96 17.49
N ASN A 705 -9.82 10.10 17.85
CA ASN A 705 -10.22 10.84 19.06
C ASN A 705 -10.79 12.25 18.81
N TRP A 706 -10.93 12.68 17.55
CA TRP A 706 -11.34 14.06 17.22
C TRP A 706 -12.65 14.49 17.89
N HIS A 707 -13.64 13.59 17.99
CA HIS A 707 -14.95 13.85 18.61
C HIS A 707 -14.87 14.09 20.13
N LEU A 708 -13.75 13.75 20.77
CA LEU A 708 -13.50 13.97 22.20
C LEU A 708 -12.76 15.29 22.46
N LEU A 709 -12.30 15.99 21.42
CA LEU A 709 -11.56 17.24 21.57
C LEU A 709 -12.51 18.42 21.77
N THR A 710 -12.20 19.29 22.72
CA THR A 710 -12.87 20.58 22.87
C THR A 710 -12.38 21.56 21.79
N SER A 711 -13.17 22.58 21.48
CA SER A 711 -12.77 23.62 20.51
C SER A 711 -11.47 24.33 20.91
N GLU A 712 -11.22 24.49 22.22
CA GLU A 712 -9.96 25.05 22.73
C GLU A 712 -8.77 24.14 22.43
N MET A 713 -8.90 22.83 22.71
CA MET A 713 -7.87 21.83 22.39
C MET A 713 -7.57 21.80 20.88
N SER A 714 -8.61 21.81 20.05
CA SER A 714 -8.47 21.78 18.60
C SER A 714 -7.75 23.02 18.07
N ALA A 715 -8.13 24.22 18.53
CA ALA A 715 -7.46 25.47 18.15
C ALA A 715 -5.98 25.47 18.57
N LYS A 716 -5.69 25.01 19.79
CA LYS A 716 -4.32 24.90 20.32
C LYS A 716 -3.48 23.92 19.51
N LEU A 717 -3.98 22.72 19.23
CA LEU A 717 -3.29 21.71 18.43
C LEU A 717 -3.07 22.17 16.99
N LYS A 718 -4.00 22.95 16.43
CA LYS A 718 -3.86 23.51 15.09
C LYS A 718 -2.76 24.57 15.02
N THR A 719 -2.80 25.57 15.89
CA THR A 719 -1.89 26.72 15.83
C THR A 719 -0.52 26.40 16.41
N ASN A 720 -0.47 25.81 17.61
CA ASN A 720 0.78 25.65 18.36
C ASN A 720 1.54 24.38 17.98
N PHE A 721 0.87 23.40 17.37
CA PHE A 721 1.49 22.15 16.93
C PHE A 721 1.49 22.03 15.41
N LEU A 722 0.34 21.79 14.77
CA LEU A 722 0.27 21.52 13.33
C LEU A 722 0.89 22.64 12.48
N GLY A 723 0.63 23.91 12.83
CA GLY A 723 1.22 25.08 12.17
C GLY A 723 2.71 25.30 12.44
N SER A 724 3.30 24.58 13.41
CA SER A 724 4.70 24.71 13.82
C SER A 724 5.58 23.52 13.39
N ILE A 725 4.99 22.45 12.85
CA ILE A 725 5.74 21.31 12.28
C ILE A 725 6.45 21.77 10.98
N PRO A 726 7.63 21.20 10.65
CA PRO A 726 8.28 21.44 9.35
C PRO A 726 7.33 21.26 8.16
N ASN A 727 7.52 22.06 7.10
CA ASN A 727 6.67 22.07 5.89
C ASN A 727 5.21 22.48 6.08
N ALA A 728 4.78 22.87 7.29
CA ALA A 728 3.40 23.35 7.51
C ALA A 728 3.05 24.54 6.60
N GLN A 729 3.98 25.47 6.35
CA GLN A 729 3.74 26.61 5.46
C GLN A 729 3.44 26.19 4.00
N GLU A 730 4.01 25.07 3.56
CA GLU A 730 3.84 24.53 2.21
C GLU A 730 2.51 23.76 2.09
N TYR A 731 2.24 22.88 3.06
CA TYR A 731 1.16 21.89 2.98
C TYR A 731 -0.11 22.22 3.75
N LEU A 732 -0.06 23.07 4.78
CA LEU A 732 -1.23 23.42 5.56
C LEU A 732 -2.11 24.39 4.75
N VAL A 733 -3.32 23.94 4.43
CA VAL A 733 -4.34 24.75 3.76
C VAL A 733 -5.13 25.53 4.81
N PRO A 734 -5.38 26.84 4.61
CA PRO A 734 -6.14 27.65 5.56
C PRO A 734 -7.61 27.22 5.61
N ASP A 735 -8.24 27.42 6.77
CA ASP A 735 -9.67 27.19 6.92
C ASP A 735 -10.46 28.20 6.10
N GLY A 736 -11.37 27.70 5.28
CA GLY A 736 -12.27 28.50 4.46
C GLY A 736 -13.36 27.64 3.83
N PRO A 737 -14.26 28.22 3.02
CA PRO A 737 -15.28 27.49 2.25
C PRO A 737 -14.71 26.74 1.04
N GLU A 738 -13.52 27.13 0.58
CA GLU A 738 -12.81 26.55 -0.56
C GLU A 738 -11.68 25.60 -0.14
N MET A 739 -11.62 25.21 1.14
CA MET A 739 -10.51 24.42 1.69
C MET A 739 -10.39 23.08 0.94
N ALA A 740 -11.50 22.37 0.74
CA ALA A 740 -11.51 21.10 0.02
C ALA A 740 -11.05 21.23 -1.44
N LYS A 741 -11.40 22.33 -2.12
CA LYS A 741 -10.96 22.62 -3.48
C LYS A 741 -9.45 22.86 -3.53
N GLN A 742 -8.92 23.69 -2.63
CA GLN A 742 -7.49 23.98 -2.52
C GLN A 742 -6.67 22.73 -2.20
N ILE A 743 -7.17 21.86 -1.31
CA ILE A 743 -6.56 20.55 -1.02
C ILE A 743 -6.48 19.70 -2.29
N GLY A 744 -7.60 19.56 -3.01
CA GLY A 744 -7.65 18.76 -4.24
C GLY A 744 -6.71 19.27 -5.34
N THR A 745 -6.66 20.60 -5.55
CA THR A 745 -5.76 21.23 -6.52
C THR A 745 -4.29 21.02 -6.16
N LYS A 746 -3.88 21.35 -4.94
CA LYS A 746 -2.47 21.18 -4.52
C LYS A 746 -2.01 19.72 -4.56
N LEU A 747 -2.86 18.77 -4.16
CA LEU A 747 -2.52 17.34 -4.26
C LEU A 747 -2.35 16.89 -5.71
N HIS A 748 -3.18 17.40 -6.62
CA HIS A 748 -3.05 17.13 -8.05
C HIS A 748 -1.76 17.72 -8.62
N GLU A 749 -1.42 18.96 -8.29
CA GLU A 749 -0.16 19.61 -8.68
C GLU A 749 1.07 18.81 -8.22
N ILE A 750 1.05 18.29 -6.98
CA ILE A 750 2.11 17.41 -6.46
C ILE A 750 2.15 16.08 -7.24
N GLU A 751 0.99 15.51 -7.57
CA GLU A 751 0.92 14.22 -8.27
C GLU A 751 1.42 14.30 -9.73
N GLU A 752 1.27 15.44 -10.40
CA GLU A 752 1.81 15.66 -11.75
C GLU A 752 3.30 16.04 -11.76
N THR A 753 3.83 16.47 -10.62
CA THR A 753 5.21 16.97 -10.53
C THR A 753 6.19 15.79 -10.46
N VAL A 754 7.00 15.65 -11.52
CA VAL A 754 8.01 14.59 -11.62
C VAL A 754 9.31 14.98 -10.92
N GLN A 755 9.70 16.26 -10.98
CA GLN A 755 10.89 16.75 -10.31
C GLN A 755 10.70 16.77 -8.80
N GLN A 756 11.69 16.28 -8.06
CA GLN A 756 11.59 16.14 -6.61
C GLN A 756 12.62 16.99 -5.88
N ASP A 757 12.17 17.66 -4.82
CA ASP A 757 13.06 18.29 -3.86
C ASP A 757 13.92 17.19 -3.20
N PRO A 758 15.26 17.27 -3.28
CA PRO A 758 16.15 16.32 -2.63
C PRO A 758 15.89 16.13 -1.14
N GLU A 759 15.37 17.13 -0.42
CA GLU A 759 15.05 17.00 1.00
C GLU A 759 13.92 16.00 1.29
N VAL A 760 13.12 15.61 0.29
CA VAL A 760 11.97 14.72 0.48
C VAL A 760 12.31 13.40 1.17
N ILE A 761 13.50 12.82 0.89
CA ILE A 761 13.91 11.52 1.43
C ILE A 761 14.21 11.53 2.94
N VAL A 762 14.49 12.71 3.49
CA VAL A 762 14.74 12.93 4.92
C VAL A 762 13.56 13.62 5.60
N ARG A 763 12.45 13.88 4.90
CA ARG A 763 11.21 14.33 5.54
C ARG A 763 10.58 13.18 6.33
N GLU A 764 9.62 13.52 7.20
CA GLU A 764 8.85 12.54 7.95
C GLU A 764 8.09 11.57 7.00
N TYR A 765 7.47 12.11 5.96
CA TYR A 765 6.91 11.35 4.84
C TYR A 765 7.81 11.50 3.63
N GLN A 766 8.29 10.37 3.10
CA GLN A 766 9.12 10.34 1.90
C GLN A 766 8.32 10.58 0.61
N SER A 767 7.00 10.47 0.65
CA SER A 767 6.10 10.94 -0.42
C SER A 767 5.57 12.33 -0.08
N GLN A 768 5.79 13.31 -0.97
CA GLN A 768 5.19 14.64 -0.84
C GLN A 768 3.65 14.56 -0.83
N PHE A 769 3.08 13.65 -1.62
CA PHE A 769 1.64 13.43 -1.69
C PHE A 769 1.10 12.94 -0.34
N ASP A 770 1.71 11.91 0.26
CA ASP A 770 1.26 11.39 1.56
C ASP A 770 1.49 12.40 2.69
N HIS A 771 2.56 13.20 2.61
CA HIS A 771 2.81 14.27 3.57
C HIS A 771 1.68 15.31 3.54
N MET A 772 1.34 15.81 2.36
CA MET A 772 0.28 16.78 2.19
C MET A 772 -1.10 16.19 2.55
N LYS A 773 -1.34 14.93 2.19
CA LYS A 773 -2.57 14.21 2.60
C LYS A 773 -2.70 14.16 4.12
N ALA A 774 -1.61 13.84 4.85
CA ALA A 774 -1.62 13.83 6.31
C ALA A 774 -1.93 15.21 6.91
N PHE A 775 -1.31 16.28 6.39
CA PHE A 775 -1.66 17.66 6.77
C PHE A 775 -3.14 17.97 6.49
N SER A 776 -3.66 17.55 5.34
CA SER A 776 -5.03 17.80 4.91
C SER A 776 -6.05 17.13 5.84
N VAL A 777 -5.83 15.86 6.21
CA VAL A 777 -6.66 15.14 7.19
C VAL A 777 -6.67 15.88 8.53
N CYS A 778 -5.49 16.24 9.06
CA CYS A 778 -5.39 16.98 10.32
C CYS A 778 -6.06 18.35 10.24
N ALA A 779 -5.90 19.08 9.14
CA ALA A 779 -6.50 20.40 8.95
C ALA A 779 -8.03 20.37 8.95
N ILE A 780 -8.63 19.40 8.24
CA ILE A 780 -10.08 19.18 8.20
C ILE A 780 -10.62 18.85 9.60
N LEU A 781 -9.98 17.93 10.32
CA LEU A 781 -10.45 17.49 11.65
C LEU A 781 -10.28 18.53 12.76
N LEU A 782 -9.30 19.42 12.61
CA LEU A 782 -9.10 20.55 13.53
C LEU A 782 -9.87 21.81 13.10
N SER A 783 -10.69 21.74 12.05
CA SER A 783 -11.59 22.85 11.71
C SER A 783 -12.68 22.97 12.77
N ASN A 784 -13.16 24.19 13.03
CA ASN A 784 -14.26 24.43 13.98
C ASN A 784 -15.64 24.03 13.41
N LYS A 785 -15.68 23.09 12.45
CA LYS A 785 -16.88 22.65 11.73
C LYS A 785 -17.41 21.36 12.36
N THR A 786 -18.72 21.25 12.43
CA THR A 786 -19.42 19.99 12.78
C THR A 786 -19.26 18.96 11.66
N CYS A 787 -19.50 17.68 11.96
CA CYS A 787 -19.51 16.58 10.97
C CYS A 787 -20.32 16.94 9.71
N ASP A 788 -21.58 17.38 9.89
CA ASP A 788 -22.46 17.75 8.77
C ASP A 788 -21.89 18.89 7.91
N ALA A 789 -21.36 19.93 8.54
CA ALA A 789 -20.73 21.06 7.85
C ALA A 789 -19.47 20.65 7.06
N ILE A 790 -18.67 19.71 7.58
CA ILE A 790 -17.53 19.14 6.86
C ILE A 790 -18.04 18.37 5.64
N VAL A 791 -19.03 17.50 5.81
CA VAL A 791 -19.61 16.69 4.73
C VAL A 791 -20.21 17.58 3.63
N ASP A 792 -20.97 18.61 4.02
CA ASP A 792 -21.59 19.54 3.08
C ASP A 792 -20.55 20.29 2.25
N GLU A 793 -19.48 20.80 2.87
CA GLU A 793 -18.39 21.43 2.13
C GLU A 793 -17.73 20.46 1.15
N LEU A 794 -17.35 19.27 1.59
CA LEU A 794 -16.68 18.27 0.76
C LEU A 794 -17.55 17.89 -0.45
N ILE A 795 -18.85 17.65 -0.24
CA ILE A 795 -19.77 17.27 -1.30
C ILE A 795 -20.05 18.43 -2.25
N ASN A 796 -20.26 19.65 -1.72
CA ASN A 796 -20.59 20.81 -2.55
C ASN A 796 -19.48 21.08 -3.57
N GLN A 797 -18.21 20.97 -3.18
CA GLN A 797 -17.10 21.17 -4.11
C GLN A 797 -17.06 20.15 -5.26
N ILE A 798 -17.59 18.94 -5.04
CA ILE A 798 -17.62 17.88 -6.06
C ILE A 798 -18.84 18.02 -6.99
N VAL A 799 -19.98 18.46 -6.46
CA VAL A 799 -21.26 18.53 -7.20
C VAL A 799 -21.47 19.89 -7.88
N ASP A 800 -20.89 20.96 -7.35
CA ASP A 800 -21.14 22.32 -7.84
C ASP A 800 -20.54 22.57 -9.23
N VAL A 801 -21.36 22.50 -10.28
CA VAL A 801 -20.95 22.74 -11.67
C VAL A 801 -20.86 24.23 -12.00
N MET A 802 -21.34 25.11 -11.13
CA MET A 802 -21.42 26.55 -11.40
C MET A 802 -20.08 27.27 -11.25
N HIS A 803 -19.16 26.71 -10.45
CA HIS A 803 -17.82 27.26 -10.28
C HIS A 803 -16.79 26.50 -11.12
N SER A 804 -15.89 27.24 -11.76
CA SER A 804 -14.79 26.64 -12.51
C SER A 804 -13.77 26.00 -11.56
N TRP A 805 -13.42 24.76 -11.86
CA TRP A 805 -12.32 24.02 -11.23
C TRP A 805 -11.50 23.36 -12.35
N PRO A 806 -10.34 23.91 -12.71
CA PRO A 806 -9.45 23.29 -13.71
C PRO A 806 -9.12 21.85 -13.31
N GLU A 807 -9.08 20.94 -14.30
CA GLU A 807 -8.77 19.52 -14.09
C GLU A 807 -9.59 18.87 -12.95
N ARG A 808 -10.85 19.31 -12.81
CA ARG A 808 -11.76 18.91 -11.73
C ARG A 808 -11.76 17.43 -11.43
N GLU A 809 -11.82 16.59 -12.48
CA GLU A 809 -11.85 15.15 -12.32
C GLU A 809 -10.61 14.63 -11.57
N LEU A 810 -9.41 15.08 -11.93
CA LEU A 810 -8.15 14.67 -11.31
C LEU A 810 -8.02 15.23 -9.89
N CYS A 811 -8.41 16.49 -9.68
CA CYS A 811 -8.45 17.10 -8.36
C CYS A 811 -9.43 16.38 -7.41
N CYS A 812 -10.63 16.03 -7.90
CA CYS A 812 -11.59 15.22 -7.15
C CYS A 812 -11.00 13.85 -6.79
N ASN A 813 -10.34 13.17 -7.74
CA ASN A 813 -9.70 11.88 -7.48
C ASN A 813 -8.68 11.95 -6.34
N CYS A 814 -7.86 13.02 -6.30
CA CYS A 814 -6.92 13.26 -5.21
C CYS A 814 -7.63 13.52 -3.88
N LEU A 815 -8.67 14.37 -3.89
CA LEU A 815 -9.46 14.69 -2.70
C LEU A 815 -10.12 13.45 -2.09
N MET A 816 -10.59 12.50 -2.92
CA MET A 816 -11.19 11.25 -2.42
C MET A 816 -10.24 10.42 -1.56
N ARG A 817 -8.93 10.49 -1.81
CA ARG A 817 -7.92 9.80 -0.99
C ARG A 817 -7.75 10.43 0.38
N VAL A 818 -8.01 11.74 0.51
CA VAL A 818 -8.04 12.46 1.80
C VAL A 818 -9.31 12.08 2.56
N ILE A 819 -10.47 12.19 1.89
CA ILE A 819 -11.77 11.93 2.53
C ILE A 819 -11.84 10.49 3.04
N ALA A 820 -11.29 9.53 2.30
CA ALA A 820 -11.24 8.13 2.69
C ALA A 820 -10.48 7.84 4.00
N GLU A 821 -9.60 8.75 4.45
CA GLU A 821 -8.85 8.63 5.71
C GLU A 821 -9.50 9.42 6.86
N LEU A 822 -10.64 10.07 6.63
CA LEU A 822 -11.40 10.73 7.68
C LEU A 822 -12.11 9.70 8.60
N PRO A 823 -12.52 10.12 9.81
CA PRO A 823 -13.28 9.31 10.75
C PRO A 823 -14.52 8.62 10.15
N HIS A 824 -14.90 7.50 10.77
CA HIS A 824 -15.97 6.61 10.29
C HIS A 824 -17.29 7.32 10.01
N ASP A 825 -17.71 8.19 10.93
CA ASP A 825 -18.95 8.95 10.87
C ASP A 825 -18.96 9.98 9.73
N ILE A 826 -17.84 10.68 9.50
CA ILE A 826 -17.70 11.60 8.36
C ILE A 826 -17.76 10.81 7.04
N CYS A 827 -17.02 9.70 6.92
CA CYS A 827 -16.96 8.92 5.70
C CYS A 827 -18.31 8.31 5.30
N THR A 828 -19.04 7.73 6.26
CA THR A 828 -20.37 7.12 6.02
C THR A 828 -21.41 8.17 5.65
N SER A 829 -21.37 9.33 6.31
CA SER A 829 -22.25 10.47 6.02
C SER A 829 -21.94 11.07 4.64
N PHE A 830 -20.66 11.21 4.30
CA PHE A 830 -20.20 11.63 2.97
C PHE A 830 -20.67 10.69 1.86
N PHE A 831 -20.52 9.37 2.03
CA PHE A 831 -21.00 8.39 1.06
C PHE A 831 -22.51 8.52 0.83
N THR A 832 -23.27 8.61 1.92
CA THR A 832 -24.73 8.76 1.87
C THR A 832 -25.10 10.04 1.14
N ALA A 833 -24.51 11.18 1.49
CA ALA A 833 -24.74 12.46 0.83
C ALA A 833 -24.41 12.44 -0.66
N ALA A 834 -23.31 11.79 -1.06
CA ALA A 834 -22.89 11.66 -2.45
C ALA A 834 -23.90 10.86 -3.30
N VAL A 835 -24.43 9.76 -2.77
CA VAL A 835 -25.44 8.92 -3.46
C VAL A 835 -26.78 9.65 -3.61
N HIS A 836 -27.13 10.54 -2.67
CA HIS A 836 -28.40 11.26 -2.67
C HIS A 836 -28.42 12.47 -3.62
N LYS A 837 -27.26 12.98 -4.06
CA LYS A 837 -27.17 14.07 -5.04
C LYS A 837 -27.16 13.54 -6.49
N SER A 838 -27.58 14.36 -7.45
CA SER A 838 -27.63 13.99 -8.87
C SER A 838 -26.25 13.58 -9.38
N VAL A 839 -26.16 12.41 -10.00
CA VAL A 839 -24.88 11.76 -10.24
C VAL A 839 -24.32 12.09 -11.61
N SER A 840 -23.15 12.72 -11.63
CA SER A 840 -22.33 12.92 -12.81
C SER A 840 -21.29 11.79 -12.97
N PRO A 841 -20.73 11.57 -14.17
CA PRO A 841 -19.64 10.61 -14.37
C PRO A 841 -18.41 10.88 -13.47
N ILE A 842 -18.14 12.16 -13.17
CA ILE A 842 -17.05 12.58 -12.27
C ILE A 842 -17.32 12.05 -10.85
N ILE A 843 -18.55 12.21 -10.34
CA ILE A 843 -18.94 11.72 -9.01
C ILE A 843 -18.81 10.20 -8.95
N LEU A 844 -19.24 9.47 -9.99
CA LEU A 844 -19.09 8.00 -10.02
C LEU A 844 -17.63 7.57 -9.95
N LYS A 845 -16.75 8.21 -10.73
CA LYS A 845 -15.32 7.88 -10.71
C LYS A 845 -14.68 8.23 -9.37
N ALA A 846 -14.95 9.42 -8.84
CA ALA A 846 -14.48 9.86 -7.54
C ALA A 846 -14.95 8.91 -6.43
N MET A 847 -16.25 8.60 -6.38
CA MET A 847 -16.80 7.69 -5.37
C MET A 847 -16.23 6.28 -5.46
N ARG A 848 -15.93 5.77 -6.66
CA ARG A 848 -15.21 4.50 -6.78
C ARG A 848 -13.79 4.58 -6.20
N ILE A 849 -13.07 5.69 -6.40
CA ILE A 849 -11.76 5.91 -5.74
C ILE A 849 -11.94 5.99 -4.23
N PHE A 850 -12.93 6.73 -3.73
CA PHE A 850 -13.26 6.76 -2.30
C PHE A 850 -13.51 5.36 -1.74
N MET A 851 -14.37 4.56 -2.38
CA MET A 851 -14.61 3.16 -1.98
C MET A 851 -13.37 2.29 -2.08
N THR A 852 -12.41 2.71 -2.91
CA THR A 852 -11.13 2.04 -2.95
C THR A 852 -10.34 2.38 -1.67
N TYR A 853 -10.12 3.64 -1.35
CA TYR A 853 -9.25 4.00 -0.22
C TYR A 853 -9.90 3.93 1.17
N VAL A 854 -11.23 3.87 1.30
CA VAL A 854 -11.91 3.92 2.61
C VAL A 854 -11.58 2.70 3.48
N THR A 855 -11.53 2.86 4.80
CA THR A 855 -11.26 1.76 5.74
C THR A 855 -12.26 0.60 5.60
N LEU A 856 -11.85 -0.60 6.01
CA LEU A 856 -12.71 -1.78 5.87
C LEU A 856 -13.97 -1.69 6.74
N GLU A 857 -13.88 -1.02 7.88
CA GLU A 857 -15.02 -0.83 8.79
C GLU A 857 -16.11 0.03 8.16
N VAL A 858 -15.75 1.19 7.60
CA VAL A 858 -16.68 2.04 6.85
C VAL A 858 -17.28 1.27 5.67
N PHE A 859 -16.47 0.51 4.94
CA PHE A 859 -16.96 -0.31 3.83
C PHE A 859 -18.02 -1.32 4.28
N ARG A 860 -17.79 -2.01 5.40
CA ARG A 860 -18.74 -2.97 5.98
C ARG A 860 -20.02 -2.29 6.45
N ASP A 861 -19.91 -1.14 7.10
CA ASP A 861 -21.07 -0.39 7.58
C ASP A 861 -21.95 0.13 6.43
N ILE A 862 -21.35 0.62 5.35
CA ILE A 862 -22.07 0.97 4.11
C ILE A 862 -22.78 -0.28 3.55
N CYS A 863 -22.12 -1.44 3.52
CA CYS A 863 -22.73 -2.70 3.09
C CYS A 863 -23.92 -3.13 3.95
N TYR A 864 -23.85 -2.96 5.28
CA TYR A 864 -24.95 -3.28 6.19
C TYR A 864 -26.14 -2.32 6.02
N ASN A 865 -25.88 -1.03 5.77
CA ASN A 865 -26.91 0.01 5.68
C ASN A 865 -27.39 0.28 4.25
N LEU A 866 -26.89 -0.47 3.27
CA LEU A 866 -27.15 -0.25 1.84
C LEU A 866 -28.64 -0.18 1.50
N LYS A 867 -29.47 -0.98 2.20
CA LYS A 867 -30.93 -0.96 2.02
C LYS A 867 -31.50 0.44 2.26
N GLN A 868 -31.10 1.05 3.36
CA GLN A 868 -31.59 2.36 3.81
C GLN A 868 -31.05 3.48 2.92
N ILE A 869 -29.78 3.38 2.51
CA ILE A 869 -29.13 4.38 1.64
C ILE A 869 -29.81 4.45 0.26
N ILE A 870 -30.17 3.30 -0.33
CA ILE A 870 -30.84 3.26 -1.65
C ILE A 870 -32.31 3.67 -1.53
N SER A 871 -33.00 3.29 -0.44
CA SER A 871 -34.38 3.71 -0.13
C SER A 871 -35.44 3.44 -1.22
N GLY A 872 -35.23 2.42 -2.05
CA GLY A 872 -36.13 1.99 -3.13
C GLY A 872 -36.04 2.82 -4.41
N ASP A 873 -35.12 3.77 -4.50
CA ASP A 873 -34.94 4.64 -5.67
C ASP A 873 -34.09 3.92 -6.75
N PRO A 874 -34.63 3.67 -7.96
CA PRO A 874 -33.90 3.01 -9.03
C PRO A 874 -32.61 3.75 -9.46
N SER A 875 -32.58 5.08 -9.37
CA SER A 875 -31.40 5.86 -9.73
C SER A 875 -30.26 5.62 -8.73
N ARG A 876 -30.58 5.67 -7.43
CA ARG A 876 -29.62 5.39 -6.34
C ARG A 876 -29.16 3.94 -6.35
N LEU A 877 -30.05 3.01 -6.70
CA LEU A 877 -29.72 1.59 -6.88
C LEU A 877 -28.63 1.41 -7.95
N SER A 878 -28.82 2.01 -9.14
CA SER A 878 -27.83 1.93 -10.22
C SER A 878 -26.48 2.53 -9.83
N VAL A 879 -26.51 3.69 -9.16
CA VAL A 879 -25.31 4.39 -8.67
C VAL A 879 -24.56 3.54 -7.64
N CYS A 880 -25.27 3.03 -6.63
CA CYS A 880 -24.67 2.17 -5.60
C CYS A 880 -24.07 0.90 -6.21
N LEU A 881 -24.76 0.28 -7.18
CA LEU A 881 -24.26 -0.89 -7.88
C LEU A 881 -22.92 -0.59 -8.56
N GLN A 882 -22.86 0.51 -9.30
CA GLN A 882 -21.67 0.95 -10.03
C GLN A 882 -20.50 1.33 -9.11
N ILE A 883 -20.77 1.89 -7.93
CA ILE A 883 -19.74 2.29 -6.97
C ILE A 883 -19.23 1.07 -6.20
N MET A 884 -20.13 0.32 -5.55
CA MET A 884 -19.79 -0.76 -4.62
C MET A 884 -19.16 -1.97 -5.31
N MET A 885 -19.64 -2.34 -6.50
CA MET A 885 -19.21 -3.57 -7.16
C MET A 885 -17.74 -3.54 -7.61
N SER A 886 -17.12 -2.37 -7.74
CA SER A 886 -15.67 -2.26 -7.95
C SER A 886 -14.82 -2.80 -6.80
N ASN A 887 -15.42 -3.01 -5.62
CA ASN A 887 -14.72 -3.25 -4.36
C ASN A 887 -15.28 -4.44 -3.56
N PHE A 888 -16.23 -5.23 -4.09
CA PHE A 888 -16.89 -6.31 -3.32
C PHE A 888 -15.91 -7.39 -2.81
N MET A 889 -14.78 -7.58 -3.49
CA MET A 889 -13.74 -8.55 -3.11
C MET A 889 -13.16 -8.29 -1.71
N ARG A 890 -13.27 -7.05 -1.21
CA ARG A 890 -12.87 -6.68 0.16
C ARG A 890 -13.64 -7.47 1.23
N LEU A 891 -14.85 -7.95 0.92
CA LEU A 891 -15.69 -8.75 1.82
C LEU A 891 -15.27 -10.23 1.90
N LYS A 892 -14.23 -10.65 1.17
CA LYS A 892 -13.71 -12.02 1.28
C LYS A 892 -13.34 -12.30 2.73
N GLY A 893 -13.99 -13.32 3.31
CA GLY A 893 -13.84 -13.70 4.72
C GLY A 893 -15.00 -13.27 5.63
N ASP A 894 -15.86 -12.34 5.19
CA ASP A 894 -17.05 -11.90 5.93
C ASP A 894 -18.32 -12.16 5.12
N SER A 895 -18.86 -13.38 5.26
CA SER A 895 -20.09 -13.77 4.57
C SER A 895 -21.31 -12.97 5.04
N ALA A 896 -21.30 -12.43 6.28
CA ALA A 896 -22.44 -11.69 6.82
C ALA A 896 -22.55 -10.30 6.18
N ALA A 897 -21.45 -9.55 6.10
CA ALA A 897 -21.41 -8.26 5.40
C ALA A 897 -21.71 -8.42 3.91
N ALA A 898 -21.12 -9.44 3.27
CA ALA A 898 -21.40 -9.75 1.86
C ALA A 898 -22.88 -10.07 1.61
N THR A 899 -23.48 -10.92 2.44
CA THR A 899 -24.91 -11.25 2.32
C THR A 899 -25.79 -10.03 2.54
N SER A 900 -25.44 -9.16 3.49
CA SER A 900 -26.18 -7.92 3.78
C SER A 900 -26.14 -6.95 2.62
N MET A 901 -24.97 -6.77 1.98
CA MET A 901 -24.82 -5.99 0.76
C MET A 901 -25.74 -6.51 -0.36
N LEU A 902 -25.73 -7.83 -0.60
CA LEU A 902 -26.55 -8.44 -1.65
C LEU A 902 -28.05 -8.34 -1.35
N CYS A 903 -28.46 -8.53 -0.09
CA CYS A 903 -29.86 -8.30 0.32
C CYS A 903 -30.25 -6.84 0.12
N GLY A 904 -29.36 -5.90 0.44
CA GLY A 904 -29.55 -4.47 0.21
C GLY A 904 -29.85 -4.14 -1.26
N PHE A 905 -29.16 -4.77 -2.21
CA PHE A 905 -29.49 -4.61 -3.63
C PHE A 905 -30.84 -5.24 -4.01
N LEU A 906 -31.08 -6.49 -3.58
CA LEU A 906 -32.29 -7.24 -3.95
C LEU A 906 -33.57 -6.61 -3.39
N GLU A 907 -33.57 -6.16 -2.14
CA GLU A 907 -34.76 -5.64 -1.46
C GLU A 907 -35.18 -4.23 -1.95
N ASN A 908 -34.27 -3.53 -2.64
CA ASN A 908 -34.53 -2.24 -3.26
C ASN A 908 -35.05 -2.33 -4.69
N VAL A 909 -35.13 -3.54 -5.26
CA VAL A 909 -35.82 -3.76 -6.52
C VAL A 909 -37.32 -3.82 -6.29
N SER A 910 -38.07 -3.16 -7.18
CA SER A 910 -39.52 -3.11 -7.19
C SER A 910 -40.04 -3.44 -8.60
N LEU A 911 -41.35 -3.65 -8.74
CA LEU A 911 -41.98 -3.83 -10.05
C LEU A 911 -41.83 -2.58 -10.95
N SER A 912 -41.61 -1.40 -10.37
CA SER A 912 -41.33 -0.14 -11.10
C SER A 912 -39.88 0.02 -11.52
N THR A 913 -38.97 -0.83 -11.04
CA THR A 913 -37.55 -0.77 -11.43
C THR A 913 -37.39 -1.20 -12.89
N PRO A 914 -36.65 -0.46 -13.75
CA PRO A 914 -36.45 -0.84 -15.15
C PRO A 914 -35.88 -2.27 -15.29
N LYS A 915 -36.37 -3.03 -16.27
CA LYS A 915 -35.99 -4.44 -16.47
C LYS A 915 -34.47 -4.61 -16.57
N ASP A 916 -33.80 -3.74 -17.34
CA ASP A 916 -32.34 -3.78 -17.51
C ASP A 916 -31.61 -3.65 -16.17
N LEU A 917 -32.09 -2.79 -15.27
CA LEU A 917 -31.51 -2.62 -13.94
C LEU A 917 -31.79 -3.81 -13.02
N GLN A 918 -32.95 -4.47 -13.16
CA GLN A 918 -33.23 -5.72 -12.46
C GLN A 918 -32.23 -6.81 -12.87
N GLU A 919 -31.99 -6.94 -14.18
CA GLU A 919 -31.02 -7.90 -14.74
C GLU A 919 -29.59 -7.60 -14.28
N GLU A 920 -29.18 -6.32 -14.24
CA GLU A 920 -27.87 -5.90 -13.72
C GLU A 920 -27.69 -6.28 -12.24
N VAL A 921 -28.73 -6.12 -11.42
CA VAL A 921 -28.70 -6.55 -10.01
C VAL A 921 -28.53 -8.06 -9.90
N ILE A 922 -29.25 -8.84 -10.71
CA ILE A 922 -29.14 -10.30 -10.74
C ILE A 922 -27.71 -10.73 -11.09
N ASP A 923 -27.13 -10.10 -12.11
CA ASP A 923 -25.76 -10.37 -12.56
C ASP A 923 -24.73 -10.06 -11.47
N ALA A 924 -24.83 -8.91 -10.81
CA ALA A 924 -23.94 -8.49 -9.74
C ALA A 924 -24.04 -9.40 -8.50
N VAL A 925 -25.26 -9.82 -8.15
CA VAL A 925 -25.53 -10.76 -7.06
C VAL A 925 -24.94 -12.13 -7.38
N GLY A 926 -25.18 -12.65 -8.59
CA GLY A 926 -24.64 -13.94 -9.03
C GLY A 926 -23.10 -13.96 -9.02
N LEU A 927 -22.48 -12.91 -9.56
CA LEU A 927 -21.03 -12.74 -9.53
C LEU A 927 -20.48 -12.81 -8.10
N THR A 928 -20.99 -11.96 -7.21
CA THR A 928 -20.51 -11.87 -5.82
C THR A 928 -20.72 -13.18 -5.07
N TYR A 929 -21.88 -13.80 -5.24
CA TYR A 929 -22.24 -15.06 -4.60
C TYR A 929 -21.26 -16.19 -4.94
N ILE A 930 -20.92 -16.33 -6.22
CA ILE A 930 -19.98 -17.34 -6.70
C ILE A 930 -18.56 -17.01 -6.23
N THR A 931 -18.11 -15.78 -6.46
CA THR A 931 -16.72 -15.39 -6.16
C THR A 931 -16.41 -15.44 -4.65
N LEU A 932 -17.36 -15.05 -3.80
CA LEU A 932 -17.20 -15.09 -2.33
C LEU A 932 -17.68 -16.40 -1.69
N LYS A 933 -18.14 -17.39 -2.49
CA LYS A 933 -18.60 -18.71 -2.04
C LYS A 933 -19.71 -18.65 -0.99
N LEU A 934 -20.74 -17.85 -1.23
CA LEU A 934 -21.81 -17.55 -0.26
C LEU A 934 -22.92 -18.62 -0.21
N HIS A 935 -22.61 -19.89 -0.46
CA HIS A 935 -23.60 -20.96 -0.62
C HIS A 935 -24.58 -21.09 0.56
N LYS A 936 -24.11 -20.83 1.79
CA LYS A 936 -24.92 -20.86 3.02
C LYS A 936 -25.98 -19.76 3.08
N SER A 937 -25.79 -18.66 2.35
CA SER A 937 -26.66 -17.49 2.35
C SER A 937 -27.80 -17.58 1.34
N ARG A 938 -27.86 -18.64 0.52
CA ARG A 938 -28.88 -18.82 -0.52
C ARG A 938 -30.32 -18.61 -0.03
N PRO A 939 -30.78 -19.21 1.09
CA PRO A 939 -32.16 -19.03 1.54
C PRO A 939 -32.50 -17.57 1.85
N VAL A 940 -31.54 -16.84 2.43
CA VAL A 940 -31.69 -15.42 2.77
C VAL A 940 -31.80 -14.57 1.50
N LEU A 941 -30.94 -14.84 0.50
CA LEU A 941 -30.96 -14.12 -0.78
C LEU A 941 -32.24 -14.36 -1.58
N ILE A 942 -32.77 -15.59 -1.58
CA ILE A 942 -34.05 -15.90 -2.25
C ILE A 942 -35.22 -15.22 -1.56
N ASN A 943 -35.16 -15.06 -0.22
CA ASN A 943 -36.18 -14.32 0.50
C ASN A 943 -36.09 -12.81 0.20
N ALA A 944 -34.88 -12.26 0.13
CA ALA A 944 -34.64 -10.86 -0.20
C ALA A 944 -35.13 -10.46 -1.60
N SER A 945 -35.23 -11.42 -2.54
CA SER A 945 -35.75 -11.19 -3.89
C SER A 945 -37.29 -11.26 -4.00
N SER A 946 -38.03 -11.25 -2.88
CA SER A 946 -39.49 -11.41 -2.88
C SER A 946 -40.26 -10.37 -3.70
N ARG A 947 -39.67 -9.20 -3.94
CA ARG A 947 -40.28 -8.07 -4.67
C ARG A 947 -40.05 -8.11 -6.19
N PHE A 948 -39.26 -9.06 -6.69
CA PHE A 948 -39.05 -9.25 -8.12
C PHE A 948 -40.27 -9.90 -8.79
N PRO A 949 -40.44 -9.69 -10.11
CA PRO A 949 -41.35 -10.49 -10.92
C PRO A 949 -41.08 -12.00 -10.76
N PRO A 950 -42.11 -12.87 -10.84
CA PRO A 950 -41.96 -14.33 -10.67
C PRO A 950 -40.90 -14.96 -11.58
N GLU A 951 -40.81 -14.48 -12.82
CA GLU A 951 -39.80 -14.90 -13.81
C GLU A 951 -38.38 -14.63 -13.32
N MET A 952 -38.09 -13.38 -12.93
CA MET A 952 -36.77 -12.97 -12.40
C MET A 952 -36.43 -13.68 -11.09
N LYS A 953 -37.43 -13.93 -10.23
CA LYS A 953 -37.23 -14.70 -9.00
C LYS A 953 -36.79 -16.14 -9.28
N SER A 954 -37.36 -16.76 -10.33
CA SER A 954 -36.95 -18.09 -10.79
C SER A 954 -35.50 -18.09 -11.27
N ILE A 955 -35.10 -17.07 -12.05
CA ILE A 955 -33.72 -16.87 -12.52
C ILE A 955 -32.76 -16.70 -11.34
N ILE A 956 -33.12 -15.94 -10.31
CA ILE A 956 -32.32 -15.79 -9.09
C ILE A 956 -32.20 -17.13 -8.35
N ALA A 957 -33.30 -17.87 -8.21
CA ALA A 957 -33.28 -19.13 -7.49
C ALA A 957 -32.38 -20.17 -8.18
N SER A 958 -32.41 -20.27 -9.51
CA SER A 958 -31.60 -21.20 -10.30
C SER A 958 -30.12 -20.78 -10.36
N SER A 959 -29.84 -19.50 -10.54
CA SER A 959 -28.47 -18.96 -10.58
C SER A 959 -27.67 -19.18 -9.30
N LEU A 960 -28.34 -19.20 -8.15
CA LEU A 960 -27.72 -19.44 -6.85
C LEU A 960 -27.57 -20.94 -6.49
N GLU A 961 -28.03 -21.88 -7.32
CA GLU A 961 -27.92 -23.33 -7.05
C GLU A 961 -26.51 -23.89 -7.27
N ILE A 962 -25.61 -23.14 -7.90
CA ILE A 962 -24.26 -23.61 -8.22
C ILE A 962 -23.50 -23.94 -6.93
N THR A 963 -23.47 -25.21 -6.55
CA THR A 963 -22.57 -25.74 -5.55
C THR A 963 -21.27 -26.10 -6.25
N SER A 964 -20.17 -25.41 -5.92
CA SER A 964 -18.85 -25.85 -6.36
C SER A 964 -18.66 -27.31 -5.91
N PRO A 965 -18.22 -28.24 -6.78
CA PRO A 965 -18.11 -29.64 -6.44
C PRO A 965 -17.13 -29.80 -5.27
N ALA A 966 -17.68 -30.16 -4.11
CA ALA A 966 -16.87 -30.41 -2.92
C ALA A 966 -16.37 -31.86 -2.93
N LYS A 967 -15.03 -32.00 -2.79
CA LYS A 967 -14.21 -33.17 -2.35
C LYS A 967 -13.72 -34.12 -3.47
N LYS A 968 -12.49 -34.65 -3.51
CA LYS A 968 -11.41 -34.92 -2.51
C LYS A 968 -10.12 -35.39 -3.27
N ASN A 969 -8.92 -34.96 -2.86
CA ASN A 969 -7.55 -35.48 -3.17
C ASN A 969 -7.16 -35.53 -4.68
N GLU A 970 -6.01 -35.10 -5.21
CA GLU A 970 -4.61 -35.20 -4.80
C GLU A 970 -3.81 -34.00 -5.33
N THR A 971 -2.79 -33.59 -4.59
CA THR A 971 -1.66 -32.79 -5.08
C THR A 971 -0.92 -33.57 -6.18
N ALA A 972 -1.11 -33.21 -7.45
CA ALA A 972 -0.17 -33.52 -8.51
C ALA A 972 0.47 -32.22 -9.01
N PRO A 973 1.81 -32.11 -9.11
CA PRO A 973 2.47 -30.92 -9.59
C PRO A 973 2.11 -30.68 -11.06
N TYR A 974 1.77 -29.44 -11.37
CA TYR A 974 1.53 -28.95 -12.72
C TYR A 974 2.77 -29.24 -13.59
N MET A 975 2.70 -30.25 -14.45
CA MET A 975 3.65 -30.39 -15.56
C MET A 975 3.22 -29.46 -16.69
N ASN A 976 4.14 -28.57 -17.03
CA ASN A 976 4.14 -27.64 -18.15
C ASN A 976 3.82 -28.38 -19.49
N PRO A 977 2.67 -28.14 -20.16
CA PRO A 977 2.51 -28.60 -21.53
C PRO A 977 3.37 -27.69 -22.41
N LYS A 978 4.40 -28.30 -23.01
CA LYS A 978 5.31 -27.70 -23.98
C LYS A 978 4.59 -26.72 -24.89
N VAL A 979 5.17 -25.51 -24.93
CA VAL A 979 5.12 -24.54 -26.03
C VAL A 979 4.99 -25.26 -27.37
N GLN A 980 3.79 -25.23 -27.96
CA GLN A 980 3.63 -25.42 -29.40
C GLN A 980 3.59 -24.02 -30.02
N ASN A 981 4.65 -23.72 -30.77
CA ASN A 981 4.84 -22.50 -31.53
C ASN A 981 3.64 -22.25 -32.46
N PHE A 982 2.91 -21.16 -32.22
CA PHE A 982 1.90 -20.61 -33.12
C PHE A 982 2.53 -19.70 -34.20
N SER A 983 3.66 -20.12 -34.78
CA SER A 983 4.39 -19.34 -35.80
C SER A 983 4.20 -19.84 -37.23
N SER A 984 3.12 -20.56 -37.53
CA SER A 984 2.84 -21.03 -38.89
C SER A 984 1.35 -20.96 -39.21
N LEU A 985 0.80 -19.74 -39.31
CA LEU A 985 -0.51 -19.50 -39.92
C LEU A 985 -0.68 -18.02 -40.31
N TRP A 986 0.37 -17.38 -40.81
CA TRP A 986 0.29 -16.09 -41.53
C TRP A 986 1.42 -16.07 -42.57
N VAL A 987 1.08 -16.44 -43.81
CA VAL A 987 1.65 -15.87 -45.04
C VAL A 987 0.58 -14.94 -45.59
#